data_AF-A0AA37Q4P9-F1
#
_entry.id   AF-A0AA37Q4P9-F1
#
_cell.length_a   1.000
_cell.length_b   1.000
_cell.length_c   1.000
_cell.angle_alpha   90.00
_cell.angle_beta   90.00
_cell.angle_gamma   90.00
#
_symmetry.space_group_name_H-M   'P 1'
#
loop_
_entity.id
_entity.type
_entity.pdbx_description
1 polymer ?
#
loop_
_entity_poly.entity_id
_entity_poly.type
_entity_poly.pdbx_seq_one_letter_code
_entity_poly.pdbx_strand_id
1 'polypeptide(L)'
;MKARSKARLLVAALLGLASAAGAQPVRKDANTGSTPALVLWRSDQIEKARQRLRAGDASLRPAYDALLADARAALTAGPWSVTDKELAPPSGDKRDYQSFGPYWWPDSTKPNGLPFIRRDGVVNPVTRRSSDSPRLYALTDAVETLAFAHYFSGDARYARRAGMLLRRFFLDSATGMRPHLRYGQAIPGVTEGRGIGIIDTRELARVADAVRLLRGTPGWSDADERGLQTWMRTYLEWLRTSDHGKDEADETNNHGIWYDAQLAGVALFVGDTAVVREIATRTAPARLAAQIAADGTQPEELARTRPLHYSIFNLEAMARIAETARAIGVDVWHWSAPSGASLKRAFEFVAPYADPAKKWAGTMVGTVEPDSLILPLRRAALALGDPSLTAPLAALPASRTAAHRSRLLYPDVVTPARGAARSADPTVGTASALDTLADRALTFAATQLRRSADAMDPKDGWPRHTLADGNWDRRGPVSWTNGFFPGTMWYLYEHTKDPYWREQAARWTTGLDTMARVTTTHDLGFVLFDSFGHQWRLTQDARARAVVLEGSATLAKRFNPRVGAIKSWDLDRVTDRRREWEGGYPVIVDNLMNLEMLFWAARNGGDPSLRALAERHALTSMQAHVREDGSVAHVALFDPQSGRFLRRTTWQGVNDSSAWARGQGWAIYGLGAAARETGNRDLLAGARRAADFFLAHLPADGVPFWDFRHPAIPNTERDASAAAIAASGLLELAKLVDAPTAARYRAGAERMLTALARDYLATGRPERSVLLHTVGDHPQNREIDVGMVYTDYYFVEALLRWKAAKSAR
;
A
#
# COMPACT_ATOMS: atom_id res chain seq x y z
N MET A 1 -63.22 42.81 28.88
CA MET A 1 -63.03 41.38 28.55
C MET A 1 -61.62 41.14 28.04
N LYS A 2 -61.08 39.96 28.33
CA LYS A 2 -59.74 39.41 28.06
C LYS A 2 -58.98 39.89 26.81
N ALA A 3 -57.65 39.84 26.98
CA ALA A 3 -56.58 39.50 26.02
C ALA A 3 -55.82 40.63 25.28
N ARG A 4 -54.51 40.64 25.60
CA ARG A 4 -53.38 41.50 25.18
C ARG A 4 -52.99 41.26 23.72
N SER A 5 -52.85 42.27 22.85
CA SER A 5 -51.76 43.27 22.64
C SER A 5 -50.57 42.74 21.83
N LYS A 6 -50.46 43.08 20.53
CA LYS A 6 -49.74 44.23 19.92
C LYS A 6 -48.20 44.06 19.86
N ALA A 7 -47.63 44.15 18.66
CA ALA A 7 -46.60 45.15 18.31
C ALA A 7 -46.35 45.18 16.78
N ARG A 8 -46.14 46.40 16.26
CA ARG A 8 -45.98 46.78 14.85
C ARG A 8 -44.93 47.92 14.80
N LEU A 9 -44.31 48.07 13.62
CA LEU A 9 -43.55 49.22 13.06
C LEU A 9 -42.01 49.32 13.18
N LEU A 10 -41.30 48.91 12.10
CA LEU A 10 -40.67 49.70 10.99
C LEU A 10 -39.95 51.06 11.25
N VAL A 11 -38.66 51.16 10.84
CA VAL A 11 -38.06 51.91 9.66
C VAL A 11 -36.58 52.31 9.91
N ALA A 12 -35.69 51.87 8.98
CA ALA A 12 -34.50 52.47 8.30
C ALA A 12 -33.76 53.73 8.87
N ALA A 13 -32.46 54.05 8.65
CA ALA A 13 -31.32 53.58 7.83
C ALA A 13 -30.00 54.31 8.25
N LEU A 14 -28.86 53.87 7.66
CA LEU A 14 -27.65 54.63 7.20
C LEU A 14 -26.28 54.56 7.94
N LEU A 15 -25.27 54.25 7.08
CA LEU A 15 -23.87 54.76 6.95
C LEU A 15 -22.69 54.17 7.77
N GLY A 16 -21.90 53.30 7.09
CA GLY A 16 -20.51 53.53 6.65
C GLY A 16 -19.34 53.65 7.66
N LEU A 17 -18.37 52.71 7.60
CA LEU A 17 -16.90 52.94 7.43
C LEU A 17 -16.08 51.67 7.75
N ALA A 18 -14.88 51.62 7.16
CA ALA A 18 -13.98 50.48 7.07
C ALA A 18 -12.92 50.39 8.20
N SER A 19 -12.27 49.21 8.25
CA SER A 19 -10.87 48.92 8.65
C SER A 19 -10.54 48.34 10.05
N ALA A 20 -9.54 47.45 9.99
CA ALA A 20 -8.59 46.98 11.01
C ALA A 20 -8.98 45.84 11.99
N ALA A 21 -8.41 44.67 11.69
CA ALA A 21 -7.72 43.72 12.57
C ALA A 21 -8.12 43.65 14.06
N GLY A 22 -8.71 42.51 14.45
CA GLY A 22 -8.76 42.04 15.83
C GLY A 22 -8.84 40.52 15.85
N ALA A 23 -7.78 39.87 16.33
CA ALA A 23 -7.74 38.43 16.55
C ALA A 23 -8.94 38.00 17.41
N GLN A 24 -9.78 37.08 16.90
CA GLN A 24 -10.83 36.49 17.72
C GLN A 24 -10.20 35.52 18.73
N PRO A 25 -10.62 35.57 20.01
CA PRO A 25 -10.11 34.67 21.02
C PRO A 25 -10.60 33.25 20.71
N VAL A 26 -9.66 32.30 20.74
CA VAL A 26 -9.95 30.86 20.67
C VAL A 26 -10.96 30.53 21.76
N ARG A 27 -12.19 30.19 21.36
CA ARG A 27 -13.20 29.62 22.25
C ARG A 27 -12.62 28.33 22.86
N LYS A 28 -12.44 28.34 24.17
CA LYS A 28 -12.33 27.13 24.99
C LYS A 28 -13.68 26.41 24.94
N ASP A 29 -13.84 25.51 23.98
CA ASP A 29 -14.95 24.57 24.04
C ASP A 29 -14.54 23.34 24.86
N ALA A 30 -15.45 22.99 25.76
CA ALA A 30 -15.32 22.09 26.87
C ALA A 30 -14.97 20.65 26.48
N ASN A 31 -13.95 20.09 27.13
CA ASN A 31 -13.97 18.68 27.48
C ASN A 31 -13.64 18.57 28.98
N THR A 32 -14.59 18.11 29.76
CA THR A 32 -14.56 18.03 31.22
C THR A 32 -13.58 16.96 31.70
N GLY A 33 -12.34 17.35 31.97
CA GLY A 33 -11.63 17.06 33.23
C GLY A 33 -11.07 15.67 33.57
N SER A 34 -11.47 14.56 32.93
CA SER A 34 -10.92 13.24 33.29
C SER A 34 -10.23 12.52 32.13
N THR A 35 -9.05 11.97 32.41
CA THR A 35 -8.30 11.12 31.47
C THR A 35 -9.14 9.88 31.15
N PRO A 36 -9.35 9.51 29.88
CA PRO A 36 -10.15 8.35 29.52
C PRO A 36 -9.49 7.09 30.07
N ALA A 37 -10.23 6.28 30.84
CA ALA A 37 -9.73 5.02 31.38
C ALA A 37 -9.73 3.97 30.26
N LEU A 38 -8.60 3.66 29.64
CA LEU A 38 -8.53 2.75 28.49
C LEU A 38 -8.33 1.28 28.95
N VAL A 39 -8.66 0.33 28.08
CA VAL A 39 -8.64 -1.13 28.21
C VAL A 39 -7.27 -1.68 27.78
N LEU A 40 -6.83 -1.38 26.54
CA LEU A 40 -5.59 -1.91 25.96
C LEU A 40 -4.44 -0.91 26.03
N TRP A 41 -4.78 0.38 25.92
CA TRP A 41 -3.79 1.44 25.93
C TRP A 41 -3.62 2.08 27.32
N ARG A 42 -2.49 2.76 27.53
CA ARG A 42 -2.18 3.45 28.79
C ARG A 42 -2.68 4.90 28.75
N SER A 43 -3.75 5.15 29.50
CA SER A 43 -4.40 6.46 29.66
C SER A 43 -3.43 7.59 29.98
N ASP A 44 -2.49 7.35 30.90
CA ASP A 44 -1.47 8.31 31.32
C ASP A 44 -0.50 8.66 30.18
N GLN A 45 -0.10 7.68 29.37
CA GLN A 45 0.85 7.89 28.27
C GLN A 45 0.25 8.69 27.12
N ILE A 46 -1.00 8.38 26.75
CA ILE A 46 -1.70 9.10 25.67
C ILE A 46 -2.02 10.53 26.10
N GLU A 47 -2.40 10.74 27.36
CA GLU A 47 -2.60 12.08 27.90
C GLU A 47 -1.29 12.87 27.98
N LYS A 48 -0.19 12.22 28.37
CA LYS A 48 1.15 12.82 28.32
C LYS A 48 1.53 13.25 26.90
N ALA A 49 1.27 12.40 25.90
CA ALA A 49 1.51 12.76 24.50
C ALA A 49 0.66 13.96 24.05
N ARG A 50 -0.61 14.02 24.49
CA ARG A 50 -1.52 15.12 24.17
C ARG A 50 -1.06 16.44 24.79
N GLN A 51 -0.63 16.41 26.05
CA GLN A 51 -0.07 17.57 26.75
C GLN A 51 1.20 18.07 26.08
N ARG A 52 2.12 17.16 25.71
CA ARG A 52 3.35 17.49 24.97
C ARG A 52 3.06 18.10 23.60
N LEU A 53 2.10 17.56 22.85
CA LEU A 53 1.66 18.15 21.57
C LEU A 53 1.09 19.56 21.75
N ARG A 54 0.25 19.78 22.78
CA ARG A 54 -0.29 21.11 23.11
C ARG A 54 0.80 22.09 23.54
N ALA A 55 1.86 21.60 24.19
CA ALA A 55 3.04 22.38 24.54
C ALA A 55 4.01 22.61 23.37
N GLY A 56 3.70 22.12 22.17
CA GLY A 56 4.51 22.35 20.97
C GLY A 56 5.70 21.40 20.80
N ASP A 57 5.67 20.21 21.43
CA ASP A 57 6.74 19.22 21.28
C ASP A 57 6.86 18.70 19.85
N ALA A 58 7.90 19.18 19.15
CA ALA A 58 8.19 18.83 17.78
C ALA A 58 8.51 17.33 17.58
N SER A 59 8.95 16.61 18.62
CA SER A 59 9.30 15.19 18.51
C SER A 59 8.10 14.27 18.31
N LEU A 60 6.90 14.74 18.64
CA LEU A 60 5.63 14.01 18.45
C LEU A 60 4.92 14.41 17.15
N ARG A 61 5.37 15.49 16.51
CA ARG A 61 4.71 16.06 15.34
C ARG A 61 4.62 15.08 14.15
N PRO A 62 5.67 14.31 13.78
CA PRO A 62 5.57 13.39 12.66
C PRO A 62 4.49 12.32 12.85
N ALA A 63 4.39 11.73 14.05
CA ALA A 63 3.36 10.73 14.34
C ALA A 63 1.96 11.34 14.43
N TYR A 64 1.84 12.57 14.93
CA TYR A 64 0.59 13.31 14.93
C TYR A 64 0.09 13.62 13.51
N ASP A 65 0.97 14.11 12.64
CA ASP A 65 0.60 14.42 11.25
C ASP A 65 0.26 13.14 10.46
N ALA A 66 0.96 12.03 10.71
CA ALA A 66 0.63 10.72 10.15
C ALA A 66 -0.76 10.24 10.62
N LEU A 67 -1.06 10.33 11.92
CA LEU A 67 -2.39 10.02 12.46
C LEU A 67 -3.49 10.85 11.79
N LEU A 68 -3.27 12.14 11.59
CA LEU A 68 -4.26 12.99 10.92
C LEU A 68 -4.41 12.67 9.43
N ALA A 69 -3.34 12.22 8.77
CA ALA A 69 -3.42 11.75 7.38
C ALA A 69 -4.28 10.49 7.28
N ASP A 70 -4.02 9.49 8.13
CA ASP A 70 -4.82 8.27 8.21
C ASP A 70 -6.29 8.59 8.52
N ALA A 71 -6.54 9.53 9.45
CA ALA A 71 -7.89 9.92 9.84
C ALA A 71 -8.66 10.62 8.71
N ARG A 72 -7.98 11.42 7.87
CA ARG A 72 -8.61 12.02 6.68
C ARG A 72 -9.04 10.96 5.68
N ALA A 73 -8.24 9.90 5.47
CA ALA A 73 -8.65 8.77 4.64
C ALA A 73 -9.82 8.00 5.26
N ALA A 74 -9.80 7.80 6.60
CA ALA A 74 -10.86 7.11 7.32
C ALA A 74 -12.21 7.87 7.33
N LEU A 75 -12.22 9.18 7.09
CA LEU A 75 -13.45 9.96 6.98
C LEU A 75 -14.35 9.49 5.84
N THR A 76 -13.77 9.01 4.74
CA THR A 76 -14.49 8.57 3.54
C THR A 76 -14.56 7.05 3.39
N ALA A 77 -13.82 6.28 4.20
CA ALA A 77 -13.79 4.82 4.13
C ALA A 77 -15.09 4.18 4.66
N GLY A 78 -15.52 3.08 4.05
CA GLY A 78 -16.79 2.40 4.35
C GLY A 78 -18.02 3.19 3.86
N PRO A 79 -19.19 3.08 4.50
CA PRO A 79 -19.41 2.38 5.76
C PRO A 79 -19.53 0.86 5.56
N TRP A 80 -19.15 0.09 6.59
CA TRP A 80 -19.20 -1.37 6.54
C TRP A 80 -20.31 -1.92 7.44
N SER A 81 -20.84 -3.08 7.07
CA SER A 81 -21.73 -3.92 7.87
C SER A 81 -21.51 -5.38 7.50
N VAL A 82 -21.79 -6.31 8.43
CA VAL A 82 -21.89 -7.74 8.11
C VAL A 82 -22.97 -8.04 7.07
N THR A 83 -23.97 -7.16 6.89
CA THR A 83 -25.01 -7.36 5.87
C THR A 83 -24.54 -7.09 4.44
N ASP A 84 -23.37 -6.48 4.27
CA ASP A 84 -22.77 -6.17 2.96
C ASP A 84 -22.16 -7.42 2.27
N LYS A 85 -22.18 -8.59 2.94
CA LYS A 85 -21.74 -9.84 2.33
C LYS A 85 -22.69 -10.31 1.23
N GLU A 86 -22.13 -10.88 0.18
CA GLU A 86 -22.89 -11.41 -0.95
C GLU A 86 -23.68 -12.65 -0.52
N LEU A 87 -22.99 -13.61 0.09
CA LEU A 87 -23.56 -14.88 0.55
C LEU A 87 -24.26 -14.73 1.89
N ALA A 88 -25.46 -15.29 2.02
CA ALA A 88 -26.10 -15.42 3.32
C ALA A 88 -25.43 -16.56 4.12
N PRO A 89 -25.30 -16.43 5.45
CA PRO A 89 -24.92 -17.54 6.30
C PRO A 89 -26.01 -18.62 6.31
N PRO A 90 -25.70 -19.85 6.76
CA PRO A 90 -26.68 -20.94 6.85
C PRO A 90 -27.95 -20.62 7.64
N SER A 91 -27.92 -19.65 8.57
CA SER A 91 -29.12 -19.18 9.27
C SER A 91 -30.12 -18.43 8.37
N GLY A 92 -29.68 -17.95 7.20
CA GLY A 92 -30.44 -17.03 6.35
C GLY A 92 -30.44 -15.57 6.81
N ASP A 93 -30.00 -15.26 8.03
CA ASP A 93 -29.91 -13.88 8.54
C ASP A 93 -28.53 -13.27 8.22
N LYS A 94 -28.48 -12.32 7.29
CA LYS A 94 -27.23 -11.61 6.93
C LYS A 94 -26.63 -10.79 8.09
N ARG A 95 -27.33 -10.61 9.21
CA ARG A 95 -26.77 -10.01 10.43
C ARG A 95 -25.89 -10.97 11.21
N ASP A 96 -25.93 -12.27 10.94
CA ASP A 96 -24.98 -13.21 11.52
C ASP A 96 -23.62 -13.06 10.84
N TYR A 97 -22.56 -13.01 11.64
CA TYR A 97 -21.20 -12.93 11.13
C TYR A 97 -20.82 -14.21 10.39
N GLN A 98 -20.29 -14.07 9.18
CA GLN A 98 -19.79 -15.19 8.39
C GLN A 98 -18.37 -14.93 7.90
N SER A 99 -17.50 -15.92 8.04
CA SER A 99 -16.20 -15.92 7.36
C SER A 99 -15.81 -17.32 6.94
N PHE A 100 -14.78 -17.41 6.10
CA PHE A 100 -14.27 -18.68 5.58
C PHE A 100 -12.81 -18.89 5.98
N GLY A 101 -12.45 -20.15 6.24
CA GLY A 101 -11.09 -20.50 6.63
C GLY A 101 -10.07 -20.03 5.56
N PRO A 102 -9.08 -19.18 5.90
CA PRO A 102 -8.29 -18.49 4.89
C PRO A 102 -7.40 -19.43 4.07
N TYR A 103 -7.04 -20.59 4.60
CA TYR A 103 -6.11 -21.55 3.99
C TYR A 103 -6.82 -22.74 3.32
N TRP A 104 -8.12 -22.64 3.06
CA TRP A 104 -8.90 -23.75 2.50
C TRP A 104 -9.26 -23.48 1.04
N TRP A 105 -8.99 -24.47 0.19
CA TRP A 105 -9.06 -24.37 -1.26
C TRP A 105 -9.98 -25.45 -1.85
N PRO A 106 -10.67 -25.19 -2.97
CA PRO A 106 -11.37 -26.24 -3.70
C PRO A 106 -10.42 -27.41 -4.02
N ASP A 107 -10.88 -28.63 -3.78
CA ASP A 107 -10.15 -29.83 -4.15
C ASP A 107 -10.28 -30.07 -5.66
N SER A 108 -9.23 -29.77 -6.42
CA SER A 108 -9.20 -29.94 -7.87
C SER A 108 -9.36 -31.39 -8.33
N THR A 109 -9.28 -32.38 -7.43
CA THR A 109 -9.54 -33.79 -7.74
C THR A 109 -11.02 -34.15 -7.69
N LYS A 110 -11.90 -33.24 -7.25
CA LYS A 110 -13.34 -33.46 -7.10
C LYS A 110 -14.13 -32.63 -8.12
N PRO A 111 -15.18 -33.19 -8.77
CA PRO A 111 -15.94 -32.49 -9.81
C PRO A 111 -16.56 -31.15 -9.38
N ASN A 112 -16.89 -31.01 -8.10
CA ASN A 112 -17.48 -29.81 -7.51
C ASN A 112 -16.50 -29.05 -6.58
N GLY A 113 -15.23 -29.46 -6.51
CA GLY A 113 -14.24 -28.84 -5.64
C GLY A 113 -14.44 -29.06 -4.13
N LEU A 114 -15.36 -29.94 -3.72
CA LEU A 114 -15.69 -30.18 -2.31
C LEU A 114 -15.28 -31.61 -1.87
N PRO A 115 -14.91 -31.81 -0.60
CA PRO A 115 -14.68 -30.78 0.43
C PRO A 115 -13.44 -29.93 0.12
N PHE A 116 -13.38 -28.70 0.64
CA PHE A 116 -12.16 -27.91 0.52
C PHE A 116 -11.00 -28.60 1.26
N ILE A 117 -9.77 -28.39 0.77
CA ILE A 117 -8.52 -28.92 1.34
C ILE A 117 -7.61 -27.81 1.87
N ARG A 118 -6.88 -28.09 2.95
CA ARG A 118 -6.02 -27.11 3.63
C ARG A 118 -4.68 -26.96 2.91
N ARG A 119 -4.26 -25.71 2.69
CA ARG A 119 -2.92 -25.30 2.21
C ARG A 119 -2.35 -24.27 3.18
N ASP A 120 -1.67 -24.73 4.24
CA ASP A 120 -1.24 -23.86 5.35
C ASP A 120 -0.34 -22.72 4.86
N GLY A 121 -0.62 -21.51 5.34
CA GLY A 121 0.09 -20.29 4.95
C GLY A 121 -0.25 -19.75 3.56
N VAL A 122 -1.07 -20.44 2.75
CA VAL A 122 -1.46 -20.01 1.40
C VAL A 122 -2.92 -19.54 1.39
N VAL A 123 -3.13 -18.22 1.44
CA VAL A 123 -4.46 -17.62 1.54
C VAL A 123 -5.24 -17.81 0.23
N ASN A 124 -6.44 -18.40 0.32
CA ASN A 124 -7.41 -18.43 -0.78
C ASN A 124 -8.09 -17.06 -0.91
N PRO A 125 -7.91 -16.31 -2.00
CA PRO A 125 -8.52 -14.98 -2.14
C PRO A 125 -10.06 -15.06 -2.21
N VAL A 126 -10.63 -16.19 -2.67
CA VAL A 126 -12.08 -16.39 -2.74
C VAL A 126 -12.70 -16.42 -1.34
N THR A 127 -12.00 -16.99 -0.36
CA THR A 127 -12.48 -17.03 1.04
C THR A 127 -12.54 -15.64 1.66
N ARG A 128 -11.89 -14.62 1.07
CA ARG A 128 -11.92 -13.24 1.57
C ARG A 128 -13.06 -12.40 1.00
N ARG A 129 -13.58 -12.70 -0.20
CA ARG A 129 -14.60 -11.88 -0.88
C ARG A 129 -15.93 -11.84 -0.12
N SER A 130 -16.42 -13.00 0.31
CA SER A 130 -17.70 -13.12 1.02
C SER A 130 -17.54 -13.28 2.54
N SER A 131 -16.35 -12.99 3.08
CA SER A 131 -16.09 -13.00 4.53
C SER A 131 -16.33 -11.62 5.14
N ASP A 132 -16.81 -11.59 6.38
CA ASP A 132 -16.94 -10.39 7.19
C ASP A 132 -15.64 -9.98 7.89
N SER A 133 -14.64 -10.86 7.97
CA SER A 133 -13.36 -10.54 8.64
C SER A 133 -12.66 -9.30 8.08
N PRO A 134 -12.54 -9.10 6.74
CA PRO A 134 -11.92 -7.88 6.22
C PRO A 134 -12.72 -6.62 6.57
N ARG A 135 -14.06 -6.71 6.61
CA ARG A 135 -14.94 -5.59 6.98
C ARG A 135 -14.77 -5.21 8.45
N LEU A 136 -14.70 -6.22 9.34
CA LEU A 136 -14.50 -5.99 10.77
C LEU A 136 -13.12 -5.37 11.06
N TYR A 137 -12.06 -5.83 10.38
CA TYR A 137 -10.73 -5.23 10.52
C TYR A 137 -10.71 -3.78 10.02
N ALA A 138 -11.26 -3.52 8.83
CA ALA A 138 -11.33 -2.18 8.27
C ALA A 138 -12.13 -1.21 9.16
N LEU A 139 -13.26 -1.67 9.72
CA LEU A 139 -14.04 -0.93 10.71
C LEU A 139 -13.19 -0.59 11.93
N THR A 140 -12.52 -1.59 12.51
CA THR A 140 -11.76 -1.42 13.75
C THR A 140 -10.60 -0.44 13.56
N ASP A 141 -9.85 -0.56 12.46
CA ASP A 141 -8.76 0.35 12.14
C ASP A 141 -9.23 1.78 11.90
N ALA A 142 -10.34 1.96 11.18
CA ALA A 142 -10.92 3.27 10.92
C ALA A 142 -11.42 3.92 12.22
N VAL A 143 -12.19 3.19 13.03
CA VAL A 143 -12.78 3.71 14.27
C VAL A 143 -11.69 4.08 15.30
N GLU A 144 -10.68 3.24 15.49
CA GLU A 144 -9.55 3.55 16.37
C GLU A 144 -8.79 4.79 15.89
N THR A 145 -8.48 4.85 14.60
CA THR A 145 -7.79 6.00 13.99
C THR A 145 -8.58 7.30 14.17
N LEU A 146 -9.89 7.28 13.88
CA LEU A 146 -10.77 8.43 14.02
C LEU A 146 -10.92 8.87 15.49
N ALA A 147 -11.02 7.91 16.43
CA ALA A 147 -11.12 8.21 17.85
C ALA A 147 -9.83 8.87 18.39
N PHE A 148 -8.65 8.33 18.05
CA PHE A 148 -7.39 8.98 18.40
C PHE A 148 -7.23 10.35 17.74
N ALA A 149 -7.57 10.48 16.46
CA ALA A 149 -7.49 11.75 15.76
C ALA A 149 -8.39 12.80 16.40
N HIS A 150 -9.62 12.43 16.78
CA HIS A 150 -10.48 13.29 17.58
C HIS A 150 -9.83 13.67 18.92
N TYR A 151 -9.33 12.68 19.67
CA TYR A 151 -8.72 12.91 20.97
C TYR A 151 -7.58 13.94 20.91
N PHE A 152 -6.65 13.77 19.97
CA PHE A 152 -5.49 14.65 19.85
C PHE A 152 -5.78 16.00 19.16
N SER A 153 -6.67 16.05 18.18
CA SER A 153 -6.95 17.29 17.43
C SER A 153 -8.13 18.11 17.95
N GLY A 154 -9.08 17.48 18.63
CA GLY A 154 -10.38 18.08 18.97
C GLY A 154 -11.37 18.16 17.81
N ASP A 155 -11.01 17.70 16.60
CA ASP A 155 -11.91 17.80 15.44
C ASP A 155 -13.10 16.83 15.57
N ALA A 156 -14.29 17.38 15.76
CA ALA A 156 -15.52 16.63 15.95
C ALA A 156 -15.98 15.84 14.71
N ARG A 157 -15.44 16.11 13.51
CA ARG A 157 -15.75 15.32 12.30
C ARG A 157 -15.31 13.87 12.46
N TYR A 158 -14.15 13.64 13.06
CA TYR A 158 -13.65 12.29 13.28
C TYR A 158 -14.53 11.51 14.26
N ALA A 159 -14.93 12.14 15.37
CA ALA A 159 -15.85 11.53 16.33
C ALA A 159 -17.21 11.18 15.73
N ARG A 160 -17.81 12.10 14.95
CA ARG A 160 -19.08 11.86 14.25
C ARG A 160 -18.98 10.68 13.28
N ARG A 161 -17.90 10.59 12.50
CA ARG A 161 -17.70 9.47 11.57
C ARG A 161 -17.52 8.15 12.31
N ALA A 162 -16.70 8.13 13.36
CA ALA A 162 -16.47 6.92 14.16
C ALA A 162 -17.80 6.39 14.76
N GLY A 163 -18.60 7.27 15.35
CA GLY A 163 -19.90 6.89 15.90
C GLY A 163 -20.89 6.39 14.84
N MET A 164 -20.91 6.99 13.64
CA MET A 164 -21.74 6.50 12.53
C MET A 164 -21.33 5.09 12.08
N LEU A 165 -20.02 4.82 11.98
CA LEU A 165 -19.50 3.49 11.62
C LEU A 165 -19.87 2.44 12.67
N LEU A 166 -19.69 2.77 13.95
CA LEU A 166 -20.03 1.88 15.07
C LEU A 166 -21.53 1.58 15.14
N ARG A 167 -22.40 2.57 14.96
CA ARG A 167 -23.85 2.35 14.91
C ARG A 167 -24.24 1.38 13.82
N ARG A 168 -23.78 1.63 12.58
CA ARG A 168 -24.12 0.76 11.45
C ARG A 168 -23.69 -0.69 11.68
N PHE A 169 -22.49 -0.89 12.24
CA PHE A 169 -21.93 -2.23 12.37
C PHE A 169 -22.48 -3.00 13.58
N PHE A 170 -22.81 -2.34 14.69
CA PHE A 170 -23.20 -3.04 15.93
C PHE A 170 -24.62 -2.77 16.40
N LEU A 171 -25.15 -1.56 16.20
CA LEU A 171 -26.33 -1.08 16.92
C LEU A 171 -27.59 -0.97 16.06
N ASP A 172 -27.42 -0.72 14.76
CA ASP A 172 -28.51 -0.60 13.81
C ASP A 172 -29.30 -1.92 13.71
N SER A 173 -30.62 -1.87 13.76
CA SER A 173 -31.46 -3.07 13.72
C SER A 173 -31.49 -3.76 12.36
N ALA A 174 -31.20 -3.06 11.27
CA ALA A 174 -31.15 -3.62 9.93
C ALA A 174 -29.74 -4.14 9.60
N THR A 175 -28.69 -3.44 10.04
CA THR A 175 -27.31 -3.72 9.60
C THR A 175 -26.38 -4.21 10.70
N GLY A 176 -26.79 -4.14 11.97
CA GLY A 176 -25.95 -4.47 13.12
C GLY A 176 -25.69 -5.97 13.24
N MET A 177 -24.43 -6.34 13.39
CA MET A 177 -23.97 -7.71 13.61
C MET A 177 -24.65 -8.34 14.83
N ARG A 178 -25.01 -9.62 14.75
CA ARG A 178 -25.44 -10.39 15.93
C ARG A 178 -24.24 -10.74 16.81
N PRO A 179 -24.37 -10.73 18.14
CA PRO A 179 -23.26 -10.92 19.07
C PRO A 179 -22.84 -12.41 19.19
N HIS A 180 -22.48 -13.07 18.09
CA HIS A 180 -21.95 -14.43 18.07
C HIS A 180 -21.15 -14.73 16.80
N LEU A 181 -20.28 -15.75 16.86
CA LEU A 181 -19.41 -16.19 15.77
C LEU A 181 -19.69 -17.63 15.29
N ARG A 182 -20.95 -18.07 15.34
CA ARG A 182 -21.38 -19.41 14.91
C ARG A 182 -20.92 -19.80 13.50
N TYR A 183 -20.82 -18.84 12.57
CA TYR A 183 -20.39 -19.09 11.18
C TYR A 183 -18.99 -18.54 10.88
N GLY A 184 -18.15 -18.42 11.91
CA GLY A 184 -16.75 -18.00 11.79
C GLY A 184 -15.89 -19.10 11.16
N GLN A 185 -15.11 -18.73 10.15
CA GLN A 185 -14.19 -19.59 9.40
C GLN A 185 -14.78 -20.92 8.95
N ALA A 186 -15.98 -20.88 8.37
CA ALA A 186 -16.58 -22.00 7.66
C ALA A 186 -15.62 -22.60 6.63
N ILE A 187 -15.74 -23.90 6.40
CA ILE A 187 -14.99 -24.62 5.37
C ILE A 187 -16.03 -25.30 4.46
N PRO A 188 -16.16 -24.87 3.19
CA PRO A 188 -17.12 -25.45 2.27
C PRO A 188 -16.96 -26.97 2.15
N GLY A 189 -18.08 -27.69 2.35
CA GLY A 189 -18.12 -29.15 2.34
C GLY A 189 -17.58 -29.84 3.59
N VAL A 190 -17.20 -29.10 4.63
CA VAL A 190 -16.64 -29.66 5.89
C VAL A 190 -17.39 -29.15 7.12
N THR A 191 -17.49 -27.83 7.31
CA THR A 191 -18.18 -27.25 8.47
C THR A 191 -18.73 -25.85 8.16
N GLU A 192 -19.86 -25.51 8.80
CA GLU A 192 -20.50 -24.19 8.71
C GLU A 192 -19.81 -23.11 9.58
N GLY A 193 -18.96 -23.53 10.52
CA GLY A 193 -18.17 -22.67 11.40
C GLY A 193 -17.39 -23.51 12.41
N ARG A 194 -16.45 -22.90 13.15
CA ARG A 194 -15.56 -23.62 14.10
C ARG A 194 -14.94 -22.69 15.13
N GLY A 195 -14.38 -23.24 16.22
CA GLY A 195 -13.74 -22.48 17.31
C GLY A 195 -12.67 -21.52 16.81
N ILE A 196 -11.73 -22.02 16.00
CA ILE A 196 -10.65 -21.28 15.30
C ILE A 196 -11.14 -20.01 14.55
N GLY A 197 -12.43 -19.92 14.21
CA GLY A 197 -13.02 -18.71 13.65
C GLY A 197 -13.07 -17.51 14.60
N ILE A 198 -13.02 -17.72 15.91
CA ILE A 198 -13.07 -16.69 16.96
C ILE A 198 -11.89 -15.71 16.88
N ILE A 199 -10.76 -16.13 16.30
CA ILE A 199 -9.63 -15.25 16.03
C ILE A 199 -9.97 -14.02 15.17
N ASP A 200 -11.08 -14.07 14.41
CA ASP A 200 -11.53 -12.97 13.57
C ASP A 200 -11.98 -11.74 14.37
N THR A 201 -12.49 -11.93 15.60
CA THR A 201 -12.97 -10.86 16.49
C THR A 201 -11.95 -10.40 17.52
N ARG A 202 -10.70 -10.89 17.46
CA ARG A 202 -9.65 -10.55 18.43
C ARG A 202 -9.39 -9.05 18.61
N GLU A 203 -9.77 -8.23 17.63
CA GLU A 203 -9.59 -6.78 17.64
C GLU A 203 -10.77 -6.02 18.27
N LEU A 204 -11.84 -6.69 18.73
CA LEU A 204 -13.00 -6.03 19.37
C LEU A 204 -12.61 -5.19 20.59
N ALA A 205 -11.56 -5.56 21.32
CA ALA A 205 -11.07 -4.78 22.45
C ALA A 205 -10.49 -3.40 22.03
N ARG A 206 -10.09 -3.22 20.76
CA ARG A 206 -9.71 -1.88 20.24
C ARG A 206 -10.91 -0.98 20.03
N VAL A 207 -12.08 -1.56 19.70
CA VAL A 207 -13.34 -0.82 19.63
C VAL A 207 -13.72 -0.27 21.01
N ALA A 208 -13.49 -1.03 22.07
CA ALA A 208 -13.71 -0.57 23.44
C ALA A 208 -12.93 0.71 23.75
N ASP A 209 -11.64 0.76 23.41
CA ASP A 209 -10.81 1.96 23.61
C ASP A 209 -11.25 3.15 22.76
N ALA A 210 -11.55 2.90 21.49
CA ALA A 210 -12.07 3.95 20.62
C ALA A 210 -13.35 4.58 21.20
N VAL A 211 -14.27 3.77 21.72
CA VAL A 211 -15.50 4.23 22.36
C VAL A 211 -15.22 5.03 23.63
N ARG A 212 -14.28 4.58 24.47
CA ARG A 212 -13.88 5.33 25.67
C ARG A 212 -13.25 6.69 25.34
N LEU A 213 -12.58 6.82 24.20
CA LEU A 213 -12.09 8.12 23.67
C LEU A 213 -13.20 9.00 23.08
N LEU A 214 -14.33 8.42 22.67
CA LEU A 214 -15.48 9.10 22.07
C LEU A 214 -16.54 9.52 23.10
N ARG A 215 -16.42 9.11 24.36
CA ARG A 215 -17.34 9.51 25.45
C ARG A 215 -17.49 11.03 25.55
N GLY A 216 -18.73 11.50 25.62
CA GLY A 216 -19.04 12.93 25.72
C GLY A 216 -18.80 13.73 24.44
N THR A 217 -18.54 13.07 23.31
CA THR A 217 -18.30 13.75 22.02
C THR A 217 -19.57 13.82 21.16
N PRO A 218 -19.70 14.77 20.22
CA PRO A 218 -20.91 14.94 19.39
C PRO A 218 -21.27 13.75 18.48
N GLY A 219 -20.43 12.73 18.41
CA GLY A 219 -20.63 11.56 17.55
C GLY A 219 -21.12 10.31 18.27
N TRP A 220 -21.08 10.27 19.60
CA TRP A 220 -21.28 9.07 20.39
C TRP A 220 -22.04 9.39 21.69
N SER A 221 -23.27 8.90 21.80
CA SER A 221 -24.14 9.17 22.95
C SER A 221 -24.03 8.07 24.02
N ASP A 222 -24.49 8.36 25.23
CA ASP A 222 -24.58 7.36 26.30
C ASP A 222 -25.50 6.19 25.92
N ALA A 223 -26.50 6.44 25.06
CA ALA A 223 -27.37 5.38 24.55
C ALA A 223 -26.62 4.46 23.58
N ASP A 224 -25.79 5.01 22.70
CA ASP A 224 -24.92 4.22 21.81
C ASP A 224 -23.95 3.37 22.63
N GLU A 225 -23.36 3.96 23.67
CA GLU A 225 -22.44 3.24 24.56
C GLU A 225 -23.12 2.09 25.29
N ARG A 226 -24.29 2.33 25.91
CA ARG A 226 -25.06 1.26 26.57
C ARG A 226 -25.45 0.17 25.57
N GLY A 227 -25.83 0.54 24.35
CA GLY A 227 -26.15 -0.41 23.29
C GLY A 227 -24.95 -1.32 22.97
N LEU A 228 -23.76 -0.75 22.81
CA LEU A 228 -22.55 -1.51 22.52
C LEU A 228 -22.10 -2.35 23.72
N GLN A 229 -22.20 -1.84 24.94
CA GLN A 229 -21.92 -2.61 26.15
C GLN A 229 -22.86 -3.81 26.28
N THR A 230 -24.14 -3.65 25.95
CA THR A 230 -25.09 -4.77 25.89
C THR A 230 -24.67 -5.78 24.83
N TRP A 231 -24.35 -5.33 23.62
CA TRP A 231 -23.86 -6.21 22.55
C TRP A 231 -22.62 -7.01 22.98
N MET A 232 -21.63 -6.32 23.56
CA MET A 232 -20.38 -6.93 24.02
C MET A 232 -20.60 -7.88 25.21
N ARG A 233 -21.55 -7.59 26.10
CA ARG A 233 -21.92 -8.50 27.20
C ARG A 233 -22.60 -9.77 26.67
N THR A 234 -23.50 -9.65 25.69
CA THR A 234 -24.10 -10.82 25.04
C THR A 234 -23.06 -11.64 24.29
N TYR A 235 -22.12 -10.98 23.60
CA TYR A 235 -21.02 -11.66 22.92
C TYR A 235 -20.10 -12.38 23.90
N LEU A 236 -19.76 -11.73 25.02
CA LEU A 236 -18.95 -12.31 26.09
C LEU A 236 -19.58 -13.59 26.66
N GLU A 237 -20.89 -13.57 26.91
CA GLU A 237 -21.62 -14.74 27.38
C GLU A 237 -21.61 -15.87 26.34
N TRP A 238 -21.87 -15.54 25.07
CA TRP A 238 -21.80 -16.52 23.98
C TRP A 238 -20.40 -17.12 23.85
N LEU A 239 -19.35 -16.29 23.97
CA LEU A 239 -17.96 -16.71 23.87
C LEU A 239 -17.59 -17.71 24.98
N ARG A 240 -18.15 -17.59 26.18
CA ARG A 240 -17.86 -18.49 27.31
C ARG A 240 -18.69 -19.77 27.31
N THR A 241 -19.88 -19.73 26.73
CA THR A 241 -20.87 -20.82 26.87
C THR A 241 -21.06 -21.65 25.62
N SER A 242 -20.79 -21.10 24.43
CA SER A 242 -20.94 -21.80 23.16
C SER A 242 -19.88 -22.88 22.96
N ASP A 243 -20.22 -23.90 22.17
CA ASP A 243 -19.29 -24.99 21.84
C ASP A 243 -18.07 -24.47 21.07
N HIS A 244 -18.24 -23.49 20.18
CA HIS A 244 -17.14 -22.85 19.47
C HIS A 244 -16.23 -22.08 20.42
N GLY A 245 -16.82 -21.40 21.41
CA GLY A 245 -16.09 -20.69 22.45
C GLY A 245 -15.21 -21.61 23.28
N LYS A 246 -15.76 -22.75 23.71
CA LYS A 246 -15.02 -23.78 24.45
C LYS A 246 -13.92 -24.42 23.60
N ASP A 247 -14.22 -24.73 22.34
CA ASP A 247 -13.24 -25.28 21.37
C ASP A 247 -12.02 -24.34 21.20
N GLU A 248 -12.24 -23.05 20.97
CA GLU A 248 -11.13 -22.08 20.88
C GLU A 248 -10.39 -21.91 22.21
N ALA A 249 -11.10 -21.97 23.34
CA ALA A 249 -10.47 -21.89 24.66
C ALA A 249 -9.55 -23.09 24.95
N ASP A 250 -9.82 -24.25 24.36
CA ASP A 250 -9.02 -25.47 24.58
C ASP A 250 -7.77 -25.55 23.69
N GLU A 251 -7.62 -24.66 22.69
CA GLU A 251 -6.44 -24.59 21.82
C GLU A 251 -5.15 -24.30 22.60
N THR A 252 -4.05 -24.97 22.23
CA THR A 252 -2.75 -24.87 22.93
C THR A 252 -1.82 -23.80 22.37
N ASN A 253 -2.04 -23.42 21.10
CA ASN A 253 -1.23 -22.44 20.36
C ASN A 253 -1.76 -21.00 20.53
N ASN A 254 -1.34 -20.08 19.64
CA ASN A 254 -1.79 -18.71 19.60
C ASN A 254 -3.32 -18.50 19.64
N HIS A 255 -4.13 -19.45 19.17
CA HIS A 255 -5.60 -19.36 19.24
C HIS A 255 -6.09 -19.24 20.69
N GLY A 256 -5.65 -20.12 21.59
CA GLY A 256 -6.09 -20.13 22.99
C GLY A 256 -5.74 -18.84 23.74
N ILE A 257 -4.54 -18.29 23.53
CA ILE A 257 -4.18 -17.02 24.18
C ILE A 257 -4.89 -15.81 23.57
N TRP A 258 -5.24 -15.85 22.28
CA TRP A 258 -6.05 -14.80 21.65
C TRP A 258 -7.51 -14.85 22.09
N TYR A 259 -8.04 -16.04 22.38
CA TYR A 259 -9.30 -16.20 23.10
C TYR A 259 -9.22 -15.50 24.48
N ASP A 260 -8.19 -15.79 25.27
CA ASP A 260 -8.01 -15.18 26.59
C ASP A 260 -7.86 -13.64 26.49
N ALA A 261 -7.11 -13.14 25.49
CA ALA A 261 -6.88 -11.72 25.28
C ALA A 261 -8.16 -10.96 24.90
N GLN A 262 -8.98 -11.51 24.00
CA GLN A 262 -10.26 -10.87 23.65
C GLN A 262 -11.26 -10.96 24.81
N LEU A 263 -11.28 -12.08 25.53
CA LEU A 263 -12.15 -12.29 26.68
C LEU A 263 -11.86 -11.26 27.77
N ALA A 264 -10.57 -11.06 28.11
CA ALA A 264 -10.14 -10.06 29.08
C ALA A 264 -10.48 -8.63 28.65
N GLY A 265 -10.23 -8.27 27.38
CA GLY A 265 -10.51 -6.94 26.87
C GLY A 265 -12.00 -6.59 26.86
N VAL A 266 -12.85 -7.53 26.41
CA VAL A 266 -14.31 -7.36 26.39
C VAL A 266 -14.88 -7.33 27.82
N ALA A 267 -14.43 -8.24 28.70
CA ALA A 267 -14.84 -8.27 30.11
C ALA A 267 -14.52 -6.96 30.82
N LEU A 268 -13.30 -6.43 30.66
CA LEU A 268 -12.90 -5.15 31.24
C LEU A 268 -13.74 -3.97 30.69
N PHE A 269 -14.13 -4.02 29.42
CA PHE A 269 -14.98 -2.98 28.84
C PHE A 269 -16.38 -2.95 29.47
N VAL A 270 -16.99 -4.12 29.69
CA VAL A 270 -18.35 -4.25 30.25
C VAL A 270 -18.39 -4.25 31.79
N GLY A 271 -17.24 -4.10 32.44
CA GLY A 271 -17.10 -3.98 33.89
C GLY A 271 -16.95 -5.31 34.65
N ASP A 272 -16.74 -6.42 33.96
CA ASP A 272 -16.53 -7.74 34.58
C ASP A 272 -15.05 -7.95 34.93
N THR A 273 -14.61 -7.32 36.02
CA THR A 273 -13.22 -7.44 36.49
C THR A 273 -12.89 -8.81 37.08
N ALA A 274 -13.90 -9.64 37.39
CA ALA A 274 -13.69 -10.97 37.94
C ALA A 274 -13.08 -11.90 36.88
N VAL A 275 -13.62 -11.87 35.66
CA VAL A 275 -13.06 -12.61 34.52
C VAL A 275 -11.63 -12.17 34.20
N VAL A 276 -11.37 -10.86 34.19
CA VAL A 276 -10.03 -10.31 33.94
C VAL A 276 -9.04 -10.80 35.01
N ARG A 277 -9.45 -10.79 36.29
CA ARG A 277 -8.62 -11.27 37.39
C ARG A 277 -8.31 -12.75 37.26
N GLU A 278 -9.31 -13.58 36.94
CA GLU A 278 -9.13 -15.01 36.73
C GLU A 278 -8.10 -15.29 35.61
N ILE A 279 -8.24 -14.63 34.46
CA ILE A 279 -7.29 -14.76 33.36
C ILE A 279 -5.89 -14.32 33.82
N ALA A 280 -5.78 -13.16 34.45
CA ALA A 280 -4.50 -12.59 34.83
C ALA A 280 -3.74 -13.40 35.88
N THR A 281 -4.43 -14.02 36.84
CA THR A 281 -3.79 -14.74 37.96
C THR A 281 -3.69 -16.25 37.77
N ARG A 282 -4.45 -16.82 36.83
CA ARG A 282 -4.51 -18.28 36.62
C ARG A 282 -4.22 -18.66 35.17
N THR A 283 -5.07 -18.24 34.24
CA THR A 283 -5.00 -18.71 32.84
C THR A 283 -3.74 -18.22 32.14
N ALA A 284 -3.46 -16.91 32.18
CA ALA A 284 -2.31 -16.34 31.50
C ALA A 284 -0.97 -16.84 32.05
N PRO A 285 -0.73 -16.95 33.38
CA PRO A 285 0.44 -17.64 33.92
C PRO A 285 0.62 -19.06 33.38
N ALA A 286 -0.45 -19.86 33.32
CA ALA A 286 -0.40 -21.23 32.80
C ALA A 286 -0.04 -21.24 31.30
N ARG A 287 -0.63 -20.34 30.50
CA ARG A 287 -0.32 -20.21 29.07
C ARG A 287 1.11 -19.77 28.83
N LEU A 288 1.60 -18.76 29.57
CA LEU A 288 2.97 -18.28 29.47
C LEU A 288 3.98 -19.38 29.82
N ALA A 289 3.71 -20.15 30.89
CA ALA A 289 4.54 -21.30 31.27
C ALA A 289 4.60 -22.39 30.18
N ALA A 290 3.49 -22.62 29.47
CA ALA A 290 3.38 -23.66 28.45
C ALA A 290 3.92 -23.24 27.08
N GLN A 291 3.69 -21.98 26.67
CA GLN A 291 3.98 -21.52 25.31
C GLN A 291 5.36 -20.87 25.16
N ILE A 292 6.01 -20.45 26.25
CA ILE A 292 7.31 -19.78 26.23
C ILE A 292 8.35 -20.69 26.88
N ALA A 293 9.46 -20.94 26.19
CA ALA A 293 10.61 -21.63 26.74
C ALA A 293 11.50 -20.69 27.57
N ALA A 294 12.44 -21.27 28.34
CA ALA A 294 13.34 -20.51 29.21
C ALA A 294 14.19 -19.45 28.47
N ASP A 295 14.51 -19.69 27.21
CA ASP A 295 15.27 -18.80 26.32
C ASP A 295 14.39 -17.76 25.59
N GLY A 296 13.08 -17.77 25.83
CA GLY A 296 12.12 -16.88 25.18
C GLY A 296 11.55 -17.37 23.85
N THR A 297 12.02 -18.52 23.34
CA THR A 297 11.44 -19.13 22.14
C THR A 297 10.01 -19.60 22.41
N GLN A 298 9.22 -19.71 21.34
CA GLN A 298 7.83 -20.14 21.39
C GLN A 298 7.65 -21.40 20.51
N PRO A 299 7.85 -22.62 21.04
CA PRO A 299 8.06 -23.82 20.24
C PRO A 299 6.94 -24.12 19.24
N GLU A 300 5.67 -24.01 19.63
CA GLU A 300 4.53 -24.26 18.73
C GLU A 300 4.48 -23.24 17.58
N GLU A 301 4.83 -21.98 17.85
CA GLU A 301 4.85 -20.93 16.83
C GLU A 301 6.06 -21.06 15.91
N LEU A 302 7.22 -21.50 16.44
CA LEU A 302 8.42 -21.76 15.66
C LEU A 302 8.28 -22.98 14.73
N ALA A 303 7.40 -23.91 15.04
CA ALA A 303 7.09 -25.06 14.17
C ALA A 303 6.24 -24.69 12.94
N ARG A 304 5.72 -23.46 12.87
CA ARG A 304 4.84 -23.01 11.77
C ARG A 304 5.63 -22.61 10.53
N THR A 305 4.94 -22.51 9.39
CA THR A 305 5.52 -22.04 8.12
C THR A 305 6.01 -20.59 8.15
N ARG A 306 5.55 -19.79 9.12
CA ARG A 306 5.91 -18.37 9.32
C ARG A 306 6.32 -18.13 10.78
N PRO A 307 7.44 -18.71 11.25
CA PRO A 307 7.78 -18.80 12.66
C PRO A 307 7.83 -17.45 13.36
N LEU A 308 8.59 -16.50 12.82
CA LEU A 308 8.72 -15.17 13.41
C LEU A 308 7.40 -14.38 13.41
N HIS A 309 6.56 -14.54 12.38
CA HIS A 309 5.25 -13.90 12.33
C HIS A 309 4.35 -14.41 13.47
N TYR A 310 4.25 -15.74 13.64
CA TYR A 310 3.42 -16.33 14.68
C TYR A 310 3.97 -16.04 16.08
N SER A 311 5.29 -16.01 16.29
CA SER A 311 5.89 -15.60 17.57
C SER A 311 5.54 -14.16 17.96
N ILE A 312 5.53 -13.22 17.00
CA ILE A 312 5.14 -11.83 17.24
C ILE A 312 3.62 -11.72 17.45
N PHE A 313 2.85 -12.47 16.66
CA PHE A 313 1.39 -12.49 16.76
C PHE A 313 0.90 -13.02 18.11
N ASN A 314 1.55 -14.06 18.63
CA ASN A 314 1.27 -14.64 19.94
C ASN A 314 1.68 -13.70 21.08
N LEU A 315 2.85 -13.06 20.96
CA LEU A 315 3.32 -12.03 21.90
C LEU A 315 2.37 -10.84 22.04
N GLU A 316 1.73 -10.42 20.94
CA GLU A 316 0.75 -9.33 21.00
C GLU A 316 -0.47 -9.70 21.86
N ALA A 317 -0.96 -10.94 21.79
CA ALA A 317 -2.06 -11.42 22.66
C ALA A 317 -1.66 -11.38 24.14
N MET A 318 -0.48 -11.91 24.46
CA MET A 318 0.05 -11.92 25.83
C MET A 318 0.24 -10.50 26.37
N ALA A 319 0.76 -9.58 25.55
CA ALA A 319 0.92 -8.18 25.92
C ALA A 319 -0.44 -7.48 26.15
N ARG A 320 -1.48 -7.82 25.39
CA ARG A 320 -2.85 -7.30 25.61
C ARG A 320 -3.43 -7.78 26.93
N ILE A 321 -3.26 -9.06 27.26
CA ILE A 321 -3.66 -9.58 28.57
C ILE A 321 -2.95 -8.81 29.67
N ALA A 322 -1.64 -8.60 29.54
CA ALA A 322 -0.86 -7.87 30.53
C ALA A 322 -1.33 -6.41 30.71
N GLU A 323 -1.74 -5.72 29.63
CA GLU A 323 -2.31 -4.38 29.73
C GLU A 323 -3.72 -4.38 30.37
N THR A 324 -4.57 -5.36 30.08
CA THR A 324 -5.88 -5.48 30.75
C THR A 324 -5.75 -5.84 32.23
N ALA A 325 -4.79 -6.69 32.58
CA ALA A 325 -4.47 -7.07 33.95
C ALA A 325 -3.94 -5.87 34.76
N ARG A 326 -3.09 -5.03 34.14
CA ARG A 326 -2.59 -3.78 34.73
C ARG A 326 -3.74 -2.86 35.18
N ALA A 327 -4.80 -2.78 34.39
CA ALA A 327 -5.95 -1.93 34.71
C ALA A 327 -6.68 -2.33 36.00
N ILE A 328 -6.50 -3.57 36.48
CA ILE A 328 -7.05 -4.08 37.75
C ILE A 328 -5.97 -4.32 38.82
N GLY A 329 -4.74 -3.83 38.58
CA GLY A 329 -3.63 -3.90 39.53
C GLY A 329 -2.89 -5.24 39.56
N VAL A 330 -2.95 -6.05 38.51
CA VAL A 330 -2.20 -7.31 38.40
C VAL A 330 -1.06 -7.15 37.39
N ASP A 331 0.17 -7.45 37.81
CA ASP A 331 1.37 -7.30 36.97
C ASP A 331 1.76 -8.63 36.30
N VAL A 332 1.23 -8.83 35.10
CA VAL A 332 1.59 -9.98 34.25
C VAL A 332 2.89 -9.72 33.47
N TRP A 333 3.27 -8.45 33.26
CA TRP A 333 4.49 -8.11 32.51
C TRP A 333 5.74 -8.65 33.20
N HIS A 334 5.81 -8.56 34.53
CA HIS A 334 6.94 -9.03 35.33
C HIS A 334 6.77 -10.45 35.88
N TRP A 335 5.72 -11.17 35.48
CA TRP A 335 5.53 -12.55 35.90
C TRP A 335 6.57 -13.48 35.23
N SER A 336 7.05 -14.46 36.00
CA SER A 336 7.97 -15.50 35.51
C SER A 336 7.63 -16.87 36.07
N ALA A 337 7.67 -17.90 35.23
CA ALA A 337 7.54 -19.30 35.64
C ALA A 337 8.82 -19.78 36.35
N PRO A 338 8.75 -20.84 37.18
CA PRO A 338 9.93 -21.53 37.73
C PRO A 338 10.90 -22.04 36.64
N SER A 339 10.40 -22.33 35.43
CA SER A 339 11.21 -22.71 34.27
C SER A 339 12.01 -21.56 33.65
N GLY A 340 11.77 -20.31 34.06
CA GLY A 340 12.35 -19.10 33.46
C GLY A 340 11.50 -18.48 32.34
N ALA A 341 10.40 -19.13 31.94
CA ALA A 341 9.46 -18.60 30.95
C ALA A 341 8.84 -17.27 31.42
N SER A 342 8.89 -16.23 30.58
CA SER A 342 8.31 -14.92 30.87
C SER A 342 8.12 -14.09 29.61
N LEU A 343 7.27 -13.06 29.70
CA LEU A 343 7.09 -12.07 28.62
C LEU A 343 8.41 -11.37 28.28
N LYS A 344 9.22 -11.03 29.28
CA LYS A 344 10.55 -10.41 29.08
C LYS A 344 11.42 -11.27 28.17
N ARG A 345 11.54 -12.57 28.45
CA ARG A 345 12.32 -13.51 27.63
C ARG A 345 11.81 -13.59 26.19
N ALA A 346 10.50 -13.68 26.01
CA ALA A 346 9.93 -13.75 24.66
C ALA A 346 10.13 -12.45 23.86
N PHE A 347 10.08 -11.27 24.52
CA PHE A 347 10.44 -10.01 23.87
C PHE A 347 11.93 -9.89 23.57
N GLU A 348 12.82 -10.34 24.46
CA GLU A 348 14.26 -10.43 24.21
C GLU A 348 14.58 -11.32 23.00
N PHE A 349 13.83 -12.41 22.81
CA PHE A 349 13.98 -13.29 21.67
C PHE A 349 13.61 -12.62 20.34
N VAL A 350 12.49 -11.88 20.28
CA VAL A 350 12.04 -11.27 19.01
C VAL A 350 12.70 -9.91 18.71
N ALA A 351 13.16 -9.18 19.72
CA ALA A 351 13.69 -7.82 19.56
C ALA A 351 14.82 -7.68 18.52
N PRO A 352 15.81 -8.60 18.45
CA PRO A 352 16.88 -8.52 17.47
C PRO A 352 16.39 -8.51 16.01
N TYR A 353 15.24 -9.08 15.72
CA TYR A 353 14.69 -9.14 14.36
C TYR A 353 14.04 -7.82 13.90
N ALA A 354 14.01 -6.79 14.75
CA ALA A 354 13.68 -5.44 14.30
C ALA A 354 14.85 -4.78 13.56
N ASP A 355 16.07 -5.33 13.64
CA ASP A 355 17.17 -4.96 12.77
C ASP A 355 17.04 -5.69 11.42
N PRO A 356 16.88 -4.98 10.28
CA PRO A 356 16.77 -5.60 8.95
C PRO A 356 17.98 -6.49 8.58
N ALA A 357 19.14 -6.29 9.22
CA ALA A 357 20.34 -7.11 9.04
C ALA A 357 20.23 -8.47 9.74
N LYS A 358 19.41 -8.61 10.79
CA LYS A 358 19.21 -9.86 11.50
C LYS A 358 18.28 -10.77 10.69
N LYS A 359 18.85 -11.80 10.06
CA LYS A 359 18.09 -12.80 9.31
C LYS A 359 17.63 -13.95 10.19
N TRP A 360 16.45 -14.49 9.87
CA TRP A 360 15.98 -15.76 10.43
C TRP A 360 16.85 -16.91 9.90
N ALA A 361 17.36 -17.76 10.79
CA ALA A 361 18.29 -18.82 10.41
C ALA A 361 17.60 -20.07 9.80
N GLY A 362 16.30 -20.24 10.06
CA GLY A 362 15.52 -21.38 9.55
C GLY A 362 14.78 -21.07 8.25
N THR A 363 14.03 -22.05 7.76
CA THR A 363 13.11 -21.87 6.64
C THR A 363 11.86 -21.11 7.08
N MET A 364 11.41 -20.12 6.31
CA MET A 364 10.11 -19.46 6.50
C MET A 364 9.50 -19.05 5.16
N VAL A 365 8.16 -19.04 5.10
CA VAL A 365 7.39 -18.51 3.98
C VAL A 365 7.15 -17.00 4.18
N GLY A 366 7.56 -16.20 3.21
CA GLY A 366 7.45 -14.74 3.27
C GLY A 366 8.44 -14.09 4.24
N THR A 367 8.23 -12.81 4.54
CA THR A 367 9.05 -12.01 5.47
C THR A 367 8.20 -11.47 6.63
N VAL A 368 8.87 -11.06 7.69
CA VAL A 368 8.30 -10.20 8.73
C VAL A 368 8.88 -8.81 8.52
N GLU A 369 8.01 -7.83 8.32
CA GLU A 369 8.43 -6.43 8.18
C GLU A 369 9.02 -5.95 9.51
N PRO A 370 10.29 -5.50 9.56
CA PRO A 370 10.92 -5.04 10.80
C PRO A 370 10.10 -3.95 11.54
N ASP A 371 9.35 -3.14 10.79
CA ASP A 371 8.45 -2.12 11.33
C ASP A 371 7.34 -2.69 12.24
N SER A 372 6.92 -3.95 12.06
CA SER A 372 5.87 -4.56 12.87
C SER A 372 6.27 -4.71 14.34
N LEU A 373 7.58 -4.63 14.64
CA LEU A 373 8.12 -4.69 16.00
C LEU A 373 8.20 -3.31 16.69
N ILE A 374 7.98 -2.19 15.98
CA ILE A 374 8.08 -0.84 16.58
C ILE A 374 7.09 -0.66 17.75
N LEU A 375 5.83 -1.05 17.55
CA LEU A 375 4.81 -0.93 18.61
C LEU A 375 5.04 -1.94 19.75
N PRO A 376 5.17 -3.26 19.49
CA PRO A 376 5.39 -4.24 20.54
C PRO A 376 6.61 -3.92 21.42
N LEU A 377 7.74 -3.54 20.82
CA LEU A 377 8.98 -3.25 21.56
C LEU A 377 8.87 -1.97 22.39
N ARG A 378 8.19 -0.92 21.90
CA ARG A 378 7.96 0.28 22.72
C ARG A 378 7.04 0.01 23.91
N ARG A 379 5.99 -0.78 23.70
CA ARG A 379 5.09 -1.21 24.78
C ARG A 379 5.86 -1.99 25.84
N ALA A 380 6.61 -3.01 25.42
CA ALA A 380 7.39 -3.85 26.31
C ALA A 380 8.47 -3.06 27.05
N ALA A 381 9.20 -2.17 26.37
CA ALA A 381 10.22 -1.34 27.00
C ALA A 381 9.66 -0.44 28.10
N LEU A 382 8.48 0.18 27.89
CA LEU A 382 7.81 0.93 28.95
C LEU A 382 7.38 0.01 30.08
N ALA A 383 6.73 -1.11 29.74
CA ALA A 383 6.09 -1.98 30.71
C ALA A 383 7.09 -2.70 31.61
N LEU A 384 8.23 -3.13 31.06
CA LEU A 384 9.30 -3.84 31.74
C LEU A 384 10.39 -2.91 32.31
N GLY A 385 10.29 -1.60 32.06
CA GLY A 385 11.34 -0.64 32.42
C GLY A 385 12.67 -0.91 31.72
N ASP A 386 12.64 -1.55 30.54
CA ASP A 386 13.83 -2.03 29.83
C ASP A 386 14.00 -1.33 28.47
N PRO A 387 14.74 -0.21 28.41
CA PRO A 387 14.94 0.52 27.16
C PRO A 387 15.75 -0.27 26.12
N SER A 388 16.50 -1.31 26.53
CA SER A 388 17.32 -2.11 25.62
C SER A 388 16.49 -2.84 24.56
N LEU A 389 15.23 -3.16 24.88
CA LEU A 389 14.28 -3.77 23.94
C LEU A 389 14.02 -2.89 22.71
N THR A 390 14.24 -1.58 22.79
CA THR A 390 14.12 -0.66 21.64
C THR A 390 15.42 -0.38 20.91
N ALA A 391 16.57 -0.86 21.40
CA ALA A 391 17.86 -0.62 20.76
C ALA A 391 17.90 -1.15 19.30
N PRO A 392 17.34 -2.34 18.97
CA PRO A 392 17.29 -2.80 17.58
C PRO A 392 16.51 -1.88 16.64
N LEU A 393 15.55 -1.09 17.14
CA LEU A 393 14.80 -0.12 16.34
C LEU A 393 15.69 1.00 15.77
N ALA A 394 16.91 1.21 16.31
CA ALA A 394 17.86 2.18 15.80
C ALA A 394 18.42 1.80 14.42
N ALA A 395 18.22 0.55 13.98
CA ALA A 395 18.54 0.10 12.63
C ALA A 395 17.48 0.56 11.60
N LEU A 396 16.27 0.94 12.04
CA LEU A 396 15.22 1.45 11.17
C LEU A 396 15.44 2.95 10.87
N PRO A 397 14.94 3.45 9.72
CA PRO A 397 15.00 4.88 9.42
C PRO A 397 14.36 5.72 10.54
N ALA A 398 15.06 6.75 11.01
CA ALA A 398 14.57 7.62 12.09
C ALA A 398 13.22 8.29 11.74
N SER A 399 13.00 8.64 10.47
CA SER A 399 11.72 9.16 10.00
C SER A 399 10.58 8.14 10.18
N ARG A 400 10.88 6.86 10.01
CA ARG A 400 9.90 5.78 10.15
C ARG A 400 9.51 5.56 11.61
N THR A 401 10.48 5.50 12.51
CA THR A 401 10.24 5.35 13.95
C THR A 401 9.61 6.61 14.56
N ALA A 402 9.92 7.80 14.03
CA ALA A 402 9.34 9.08 14.44
C ALA A 402 7.90 9.28 13.96
N ALA A 403 7.56 8.86 12.73
CA ALA A 403 6.19 8.94 12.20
C ALA A 403 5.27 7.80 12.68
N HIS A 404 5.84 6.75 13.27
CA HIS A 404 5.04 5.62 13.76
C HIS A 404 4.10 6.04 14.90
N ARG A 405 2.81 5.66 14.80
CA ARG A 405 1.73 6.02 15.75
C ARG A 405 2.07 5.72 17.21
N SER A 406 2.88 4.71 17.47
CA SER A 406 3.34 4.37 18.82
C SER A 406 4.12 5.49 19.54
N ARG A 407 4.62 6.53 18.85
CA ARG A 407 5.14 7.75 19.51
C ARG A 407 4.06 8.51 20.27
N LEU A 408 2.80 8.42 19.84
CA LEU A 408 1.67 9.02 20.54
C LEU A 408 1.14 8.14 21.67
N LEU A 409 1.45 6.83 21.63
CA LEU A 409 1.00 5.85 22.63
C LEU A 409 2.03 5.67 23.75
N TYR A 410 3.32 5.88 23.46
CA TYR A 410 4.46 5.74 24.38
C TYR A 410 5.48 6.88 24.15
N PRO A 411 5.14 8.14 24.51
CA PRO A 411 5.89 9.33 24.08
C PRO A 411 7.31 9.43 24.66
N ASP A 412 7.56 8.80 25.80
CA ASP A 412 8.87 8.82 26.47
C ASP A 412 9.80 7.68 26.02
N VAL A 413 9.25 6.65 25.38
CA VAL A 413 10.05 5.54 24.85
C VAL A 413 10.62 5.96 23.50
N VAL A 414 11.87 6.45 23.55
CA VAL A 414 12.62 6.88 22.37
C VAL A 414 13.53 5.77 21.87
N THR A 415 13.71 5.73 20.55
CA THR A 415 14.72 4.88 19.93
C THR A 415 16.09 5.50 20.18
N PRO A 416 17.07 4.78 20.75
CA PRO A 416 18.41 5.32 20.98
C PRO A 416 19.02 5.82 19.66
N ALA A 417 19.67 6.99 19.67
CA ALA A 417 20.47 7.44 18.53
C ALA A 417 21.64 6.46 18.32
N ARG A 418 21.95 6.11 17.06
CA ARG A 418 23.12 5.26 16.75
C ARG A 418 24.37 5.89 17.39
N GLY A 419 25.03 5.12 18.25
CA GLY A 419 26.12 5.59 19.11
C GLY A 419 27.26 6.27 18.36
N ALA A 420 27.75 7.32 18.99
CA ALA A 420 28.94 8.08 18.64
C ALA A 420 30.17 7.19 18.43
N ALA A 421 30.70 7.20 17.21
CA ALA A 421 32.12 7.02 16.98
C ALA A 421 32.73 8.41 16.74
N ARG A 422 33.69 8.78 17.58
CA ARG A 422 34.51 9.99 17.45
C ARG A 422 35.36 9.92 16.17
N SER A 423 35.28 10.92 15.29
CA SER A 423 36.38 11.88 15.02
C SER A 423 36.14 12.73 13.76
N ALA A 424 36.58 14.00 13.88
CA ALA A 424 37.05 14.97 12.88
C ALA A 424 36.07 15.61 11.85
N ASP A 425 35.68 16.85 12.19
CA ASP A 425 35.68 18.12 11.41
C ASP A 425 34.90 18.27 10.07
N PRO A 426 34.52 19.51 9.67
CA PRO A 426 33.23 19.79 9.06
C PRO A 426 33.39 20.10 7.56
N THR A 427 32.25 20.36 6.91
CA THR A 427 32.11 20.89 5.54
C THR A 427 32.08 19.87 4.39
N VAL A 428 30.99 19.12 4.27
CA VAL A 428 30.41 18.76 2.96
C VAL A 428 28.88 18.69 3.11
N GLY A 429 28.14 19.35 2.21
CA GLY A 429 26.67 19.40 2.26
C GLY A 429 26.03 18.00 2.32
N THR A 430 25.08 17.82 3.23
CA THR A 430 24.42 16.53 3.48
C THR A 430 23.65 16.05 2.25
N ALA A 431 24.08 14.94 1.66
CA ALA A 431 23.34 14.22 0.65
C ALA A 431 22.00 13.70 1.23
N SER A 432 20.93 13.69 0.44
CA SER A 432 19.63 13.14 0.85
C SER A 432 19.76 11.63 1.15
N ALA A 433 18.85 11.06 1.95
CA ALA A 433 18.83 9.61 2.20
C ALA A 433 18.68 8.79 0.90
N LEU A 434 18.00 9.36 -0.12
CA LEU A 434 17.91 8.76 -1.44
C LEU A 434 19.25 8.78 -2.18
N ASP A 435 20.11 9.79 -2.01
CA ASP A 435 21.38 9.86 -2.72
C ASP A 435 22.27 8.64 -2.40
N THR A 436 22.37 8.27 -1.12
CA THR A 436 23.10 7.08 -0.69
C THR A 436 22.42 5.77 -1.10
N LEU A 437 21.09 5.76 -1.23
CA LEU A 437 20.35 4.60 -1.73
C LEU A 437 20.50 4.45 -3.24
N ALA A 438 20.52 5.55 -3.99
CA ALA A 438 20.60 5.57 -5.44
C ALA A 438 21.92 4.96 -5.94
N ASP A 439 23.05 5.29 -5.32
CA ASP A 439 24.34 4.71 -5.70
C ASP A 439 24.41 3.20 -5.44
N ARG A 440 23.86 2.76 -4.30
CA ARG A 440 23.76 1.33 -3.97
C ARG A 440 22.82 0.61 -4.92
N ALA A 441 21.67 1.19 -5.24
CA ALA A 441 20.71 0.62 -6.17
C ALA A 441 21.26 0.52 -7.59
N LEU A 442 21.99 1.53 -8.07
CA LEU A 442 22.67 1.50 -9.38
C LEU A 442 23.79 0.44 -9.41
N THR A 443 24.55 0.30 -8.33
CA THR A 443 25.57 -0.76 -8.20
C THR A 443 24.93 -2.15 -8.19
N PHE A 444 23.81 -2.31 -7.47
CA PHE A 444 23.05 -3.55 -7.45
C PHE A 444 22.46 -3.87 -8.83
N ALA A 445 21.89 -2.87 -9.51
CA ALA A 445 21.37 -3.01 -10.88
C ALA A 445 22.47 -3.48 -11.84
N ALA A 446 23.65 -2.86 -11.78
CA ALA A 446 24.82 -3.27 -12.56
C ALA A 446 25.23 -4.72 -12.26
N THR A 447 25.16 -5.16 -11.01
CA THR A 447 25.47 -6.54 -10.63
C THR A 447 24.45 -7.52 -11.23
N GLN A 448 23.15 -7.26 -11.07
CA GLN A 448 22.07 -8.12 -11.56
C GLN A 448 22.05 -8.21 -13.09
N LEU A 449 22.28 -7.08 -13.78
CA LEU A 449 22.35 -7.06 -15.24
C LEU A 449 23.56 -7.79 -15.78
N ARG A 450 24.73 -7.68 -15.12
CA ARG A 450 25.93 -8.42 -15.51
C ARG A 450 25.69 -9.92 -15.36
N ARG A 451 25.14 -10.36 -14.22
CA ARG A 451 24.73 -11.76 -14.00
C ARG A 451 23.77 -12.26 -15.08
N SER A 452 22.84 -11.43 -15.54
CA SER A 452 21.89 -11.77 -16.59
C SER A 452 22.54 -11.83 -17.98
N ALA A 453 23.33 -10.81 -18.34
CA ALA A 453 23.98 -10.70 -19.64
C ALA A 453 25.04 -11.78 -19.87
N ASP A 454 25.78 -12.16 -18.82
CA ASP A 454 26.81 -13.20 -18.91
C ASP A 454 26.22 -14.61 -18.96
N ALA A 455 25.03 -14.81 -18.40
CA ALA A 455 24.37 -16.12 -18.35
C ALA A 455 23.41 -16.41 -19.52
N MET A 456 23.14 -15.41 -20.37
CA MET A 456 22.20 -15.52 -21.48
C MET A 456 22.83 -15.08 -22.80
N ASP A 457 22.26 -15.51 -23.91
CA ASP A 457 22.63 -15.07 -25.25
C ASP A 457 21.37 -14.58 -26.00
N PRO A 458 21.42 -13.43 -26.72
CA PRO A 458 20.28 -12.93 -27.49
C PRO A 458 19.78 -13.92 -28.55
N LYS A 459 20.60 -14.89 -29.00
CA LYS A 459 20.15 -15.97 -29.89
C LYS A 459 19.06 -16.84 -29.26
N ASP A 460 19.02 -16.91 -27.92
CA ASP A 460 18.06 -17.70 -27.15
C ASP A 460 16.86 -16.87 -26.66
N GLY A 461 16.78 -15.60 -27.08
CA GLY A 461 15.69 -14.68 -26.77
C GLY A 461 15.99 -13.66 -25.67
N TRP A 462 15.13 -12.63 -25.58
CA TRP A 462 15.25 -11.50 -24.65
C TRP A 462 14.48 -11.74 -23.37
N PRO A 463 15.02 -11.32 -22.20
CA PRO A 463 14.33 -11.47 -20.93
C PRO A 463 13.04 -10.63 -20.90
N ARG A 464 12.04 -11.16 -20.20
CA ARG A 464 10.76 -10.48 -19.94
C ARG A 464 10.50 -10.36 -18.46
N HIS A 465 10.04 -11.43 -17.82
CA HIS A 465 9.75 -11.49 -16.39
C HIS A 465 10.49 -12.63 -15.72
N THR A 466 10.69 -12.57 -14.40
CA THR A 466 11.29 -13.67 -13.65
C THR A 466 10.29 -14.80 -13.43
N LEU A 467 10.74 -16.03 -13.63
CA LEU A 467 10.04 -17.26 -13.30
C LEU A 467 10.22 -17.62 -11.81
N ALA A 468 9.51 -18.64 -11.34
CA ALA A 468 9.56 -19.08 -9.94
C ALA A 468 10.95 -19.55 -9.48
N ASP A 469 11.82 -19.97 -10.40
CA ASP A 469 13.21 -20.34 -10.13
C ASP A 469 14.17 -19.14 -10.11
N GLY A 470 13.67 -17.93 -10.34
CA GLY A 470 14.42 -16.69 -10.42
C GLY A 470 15.04 -16.38 -11.78
N ASN A 471 15.00 -17.29 -12.75
CA ASN A 471 15.50 -17.06 -14.10
C ASN A 471 14.51 -16.25 -14.95
N TRP A 472 14.94 -15.78 -16.10
CA TRP A 472 14.09 -15.00 -17.02
C TRP A 472 13.24 -15.91 -17.92
N ASP A 473 11.95 -15.60 -18.03
CA ASP A 473 11.16 -15.92 -19.23
C ASP A 473 11.77 -15.20 -20.42
N ARG A 474 11.92 -15.90 -21.56
CA ARG A 474 12.57 -15.37 -22.75
C ARG A 474 11.61 -15.28 -23.92
N ARG A 475 11.71 -14.20 -24.67
CA ARG A 475 10.87 -13.92 -25.83
C ARG A 475 11.71 -13.92 -27.11
N GLY A 476 11.10 -14.38 -28.20
CA GLY A 476 11.65 -14.16 -29.53
C GLY A 476 11.79 -12.66 -29.87
N PRO A 477 12.40 -12.33 -31.01
CA PRO A 477 12.77 -10.96 -31.35
C PRO A 477 11.58 -10.00 -31.50
N VAL A 478 10.38 -10.52 -31.79
CA VAL A 478 9.13 -9.74 -31.93
C VAL A 478 8.35 -9.75 -30.62
N SER A 479 8.74 -8.90 -29.67
CA SER A 479 8.04 -8.70 -28.39
C SER A 479 8.23 -7.27 -27.88
N TRP A 480 7.15 -6.67 -27.37
CA TRP A 480 7.11 -5.26 -26.97
C TRP A 480 8.09 -4.89 -25.86
N THR A 481 8.52 -5.87 -25.05
CA THR A 481 9.42 -5.65 -23.91
C THR A 481 10.92 -5.71 -24.25
N ASN A 482 11.28 -6.06 -25.48
CA ASN A 482 12.65 -6.46 -25.77
C ASN A 482 13.67 -5.31 -25.74
N GLY A 483 13.22 -4.06 -25.96
CA GLY A 483 14.10 -2.88 -25.95
C GLY A 483 14.60 -2.49 -24.56
N PHE A 484 13.84 -2.81 -23.51
CA PHE A 484 14.16 -2.38 -22.15
C PHE A 484 15.45 -2.98 -21.60
N PHE A 485 15.74 -4.26 -21.86
CA PHE A 485 16.94 -4.92 -21.35
C PHE A 485 18.26 -4.30 -21.89
N PRO A 486 18.48 -4.18 -23.22
CA PRO A 486 19.61 -3.42 -23.73
C PRO A 486 19.55 -1.94 -23.36
N GLY A 487 18.35 -1.36 -23.24
CA GLY A 487 18.17 0.03 -22.82
C GLY A 487 18.74 0.31 -21.43
N THR A 488 18.50 -0.58 -20.46
CA THR A 488 19.07 -0.46 -19.12
C THR A 488 20.60 -0.56 -19.15
N MET A 489 21.17 -1.40 -20.03
CA MET A 489 22.63 -1.47 -20.22
C MET A 489 23.19 -0.18 -20.84
N TRP A 490 22.47 0.45 -21.77
CA TRP A 490 22.86 1.76 -22.29
C TRP A 490 22.86 2.84 -21.20
N TYR A 491 21.89 2.82 -20.28
CA TYR A 491 21.90 3.70 -19.12
C TYR A 491 23.09 3.44 -18.19
N LEU A 492 23.43 2.17 -17.95
CA LEU A 492 24.62 1.84 -17.17
C LEU A 492 25.91 2.30 -17.87
N TYR A 493 26.02 2.15 -19.19
CA TYR A 493 27.15 2.70 -19.95
C TYR A 493 27.21 4.22 -19.82
N GLU A 494 26.09 4.92 -19.96
CA GLU A 494 26.05 6.37 -19.79
C GLU A 494 26.55 6.79 -18.40
N HIS A 495 26.13 6.05 -17.36
CA HIS A 495 26.47 6.33 -15.98
C HIS A 495 27.93 6.01 -15.63
N THR A 496 28.45 4.85 -16.02
CA THR A 496 29.76 4.37 -15.57
C THR A 496 30.88 4.57 -16.59
N LYS A 497 30.53 4.77 -17.86
CA LYS A 497 31.46 4.76 -19.02
C LYS A 497 32.24 3.45 -19.19
N ASP A 498 31.85 2.37 -18.53
CA ASP A 498 32.49 1.05 -18.65
C ASP A 498 32.23 0.44 -20.04
N PRO A 499 33.29 0.12 -20.82
CA PRO A 499 33.16 -0.50 -22.14
C PRO A 499 32.34 -1.80 -22.15
N TYR A 500 32.34 -2.56 -21.06
CA TYR A 500 31.54 -3.78 -20.96
C TYR A 500 30.05 -3.50 -21.22
N TRP A 501 29.51 -2.43 -20.63
CA TRP A 501 28.09 -2.08 -20.81
C TRP A 501 27.79 -1.67 -22.24
N ARG A 502 28.70 -0.93 -22.88
CA ARG A 502 28.56 -0.56 -24.29
C ARG A 502 28.51 -1.81 -25.19
N GLU A 503 29.42 -2.75 -24.98
CA GLU A 503 29.50 -3.98 -25.77
C GLU A 503 28.26 -4.86 -25.59
N GLN A 504 27.84 -5.10 -24.34
CA GLN A 504 26.63 -5.88 -24.08
C GLN A 504 25.38 -5.17 -24.59
N ALA A 505 25.24 -3.86 -24.36
CA ALA A 505 24.08 -3.11 -24.86
C ALA A 505 23.97 -3.19 -26.40
N ALA A 506 25.08 -3.03 -27.13
CA ALA A 506 25.10 -3.16 -28.58
C ALA A 506 24.77 -4.60 -29.04
N ARG A 507 25.32 -5.62 -28.37
CA ARG A 507 25.03 -7.04 -28.65
C ARG A 507 23.54 -7.34 -28.51
N TRP A 508 22.91 -6.91 -27.42
CA TRP A 508 21.49 -7.14 -27.16
C TRP A 508 20.56 -6.23 -27.97
N THR A 509 21.04 -5.09 -28.48
CA THR A 509 20.28 -4.19 -29.37
C THR A 509 20.21 -4.74 -30.81
N THR A 510 21.30 -5.31 -31.32
CA THR A 510 21.47 -5.64 -32.75
C THR A 510 20.36 -6.54 -33.31
N GLY A 511 19.85 -7.51 -32.54
CA GLY A 511 18.83 -8.46 -32.99
C GLY A 511 17.39 -7.91 -33.03
N LEU A 512 17.19 -6.64 -32.66
CA LEU A 512 15.86 -6.02 -32.56
C LEU A 512 15.47 -5.18 -33.78
N ASP A 513 16.35 -5.03 -34.78
CA ASP A 513 16.09 -4.22 -35.97
C ASP A 513 14.91 -4.72 -36.81
N THR A 514 14.59 -6.01 -36.73
CA THR A 514 13.38 -6.60 -37.34
C THR A 514 12.09 -5.89 -36.93
N MET A 515 12.03 -5.33 -35.71
CA MET A 515 10.88 -4.57 -35.23
C MET A 515 10.61 -3.29 -36.04
N ALA A 516 11.61 -2.71 -36.71
CA ALA A 516 11.43 -1.51 -37.54
C ALA A 516 10.46 -1.71 -38.71
N ARG A 517 10.18 -2.97 -39.09
CA ARG A 517 9.27 -3.34 -40.18
C ARG A 517 7.95 -3.95 -39.70
N VAL A 518 7.75 -4.10 -38.39
CA VAL A 518 6.51 -4.70 -37.85
C VAL A 518 5.39 -3.67 -37.87
N THR A 519 4.39 -3.89 -38.73
CA THR A 519 3.29 -2.95 -38.96
C THR A 519 2.08 -3.17 -38.06
N THR A 520 2.07 -4.22 -37.23
CA THR A 520 0.89 -4.69 -36.49
C THR A 520 0.81 -4.22 -35.03
N THR A 521 1.80 -3.48 -34.54
CA THR A 521 1.83 -2.95 -33.17
C THR A 521 2.28 -1.49 -33.13
N HIS A 522 1.88 -0.80 -32.06
CA HIS A 522 2.35 0.53 -31.73
C HIS A 522 3.64 0.55 -30.88
N ASP A 523 4.03 -0.58 -30.31
CA ASP A 523 5.14 -0.71 -29.34
C ASP A 523 6.55 -0.53 -29.95
N LEU A 524 6.65 0.08 -31.14
CA LEU A 524 7.93 0.25 -31.82
C LEU A 524 8.86 1.21 -31.07
N GLY A 525 8.32 2.19 -30.35
CA GLY A 525 9.11 3.09 -29.51
C GLY A 525 9.77 2.36 -28.36
N PHE A 526 9.00 1.58 -27.59
CA PHE A 526 9.54 0.77 -26.48
C PHE A 526 10.64 -0.19 -26.91
N VAL A 527 10.59 -0.70 -28.15
CA VAL A 527 11.61 -1.61 -28.62
C VAL A 527 12.78 -0.87 -29.25
N LEU A 528 12.53 0.00 -30.23
CA LEU A 528 13.58 0.60 -31.06
C LEU A 528 14.17 1.86 -30.44
N PHE A 529 13.38 2.70 -29.80
CA PHE A 529 13.88 3.95 -29.24
C PHE A 529 14.62 3.72 -27.93
N ASP A 530 14.11 2.82 -27.09
CA ASP A 530 14.76 2.46 -25.82
C ASP A 530 16.01 1.58 -26.03
N SER A 531 16.24 1.06 -27.25
CA SER A 531 17.48 0.35 -27.61
C SER A 531 18.34 1.14 -28.62
N PHE A 532 17.99 1.13 -29.91
CA PHE A 532 18.72 1.84 -30.97
C PHE A 532 18.74 3.35 -30.78
N GLY A 533 17.68 3.94 -30.21
CA GLY A 533 17.68 5.38 -29.89
C GLY A 533 18.77 5.74 -28.88
N HIS A 534 18.95 4.93 -27.83
CA HIS A 534 20.07 5.07 -26.89
C HIS A 534 21.43 4.79 -27.54
N GLN A 535 21.55 3.75 -28.38
CA GLN A 535 22.78 3.46 -29.11
C GLN A 535 23.21 4.67 -29.96
N TRP A 536 22.31 5.21 -30.78
CA TRP A 536 22.59 6.44 -31.54
C TRP A 536 23.01 7.59 -30.62
N ARG A 537 22.24 7.86 -29.56
CA ARG A 537 22.50 8.97 -28.63
C ARG A 537 23.90 8.90 -28.02
N LEU A 538 24.40 7.70 -27.71
CA LEU A 538 25.64 7.49 -26.98
C LEU A 538 26.85 7.17 -27.87
N THR A 539 26.65 6.64 -29.08
CA THR A 539 27.75 6.21 -29.97
C THR A 539 27.73 6.84 -31.35
N GLN A 540 26.67 7.57 -31.71
CA GLN A 540 26.46 8.13 -33.05
C GLN A 540 26.49 7.06 -34.16
N ASP A 541 26.03 5.85 -33.86
CA ASP A 541 25.95 4.75 -34.83
C ASP A 541 24.91 5.02 -35.93
N ALA A 542 25.36 5.15 -37.18
CA ALA A 542 24.50 5.49 -38.31
C ALA A 542 23.44 4.43 -38.62
N ARG A 543 23.71 3.14 -38.37
CA ARG A 543 22.73 2.06 -38.54
C ARG A 543 21.63 2.20 -37.50
N ALA A 544 21.96 2.46 -36.24
CA ALA A 544 20.98 2.65 -35.19
C ALA A 544 20.03 3.82 -35.51
N ARG A 545 20.58 4.95 -35.99
CA ARG A 545 19.76 6.06 -36.50
C ARG A 545 18.83 5.63 -37.63
N ALA A 546 19.33 4.90 -38.63
CA ALA A 546 18.52 4.43 -39.76
C ALA A 546 17.37 3.52 -39.31
N VAL A 547 17.62 2.60 -38.37
CA VAL A 547 16.59 1.69 -37.81
C VAL A 547 15.49 2.48 -37.08
N VAL A 548 15.84 3.48 -36.28
CA VAL A 548 14.83 4.32 -35.59
C VAL A 548 14.01 5.13 -36.58
N LEU A 549 14.62 5.67 -37.65
CA LEU A 549 13.90 6.39 -38.70
C LEU A 549 12.95 5.49 -39.49
N GLU A 550 13.40 4.28 -39.86
CA GLU A 550 12.55 3.26 -40.52
C GLU A 550 11.37 2.87 -39.63
N GLY A 551 11.64 2.56 -38.35
CA GLY A 551 10.61 2.23 -37.37
C GLY A 551 9.61 3.36 -37.14
N SER A 552 10.07 4.61 -37.15
CA SER A 552 9.20 5.79 -37.04
C SER A 552 8.25 5.93 -38.23
N ALA A 553 8.77 5.71 -39.45
CA ALA A 553 7.94 5.68 -40.66
C ALA A 553 6.94 4.52 -40.63
N THR A 554 7.32 3.36 -40.10
CA THR A 554 6.42 2.21 -39.92
C THR A 554 5.33 2.49 -38.88
N LEU A 555 5.67 3.06 -37.72
CA LEU A 555 4.71 3.43 -36.68
C LEU A 555 3.69 4.45 -37.20
N ALA A 556 4.13 5.43 -37.97
CA ALA A 556 3.27 6.46 -38.54
C ALA A 556 2.17 5.91 -39.46
N LYS A 557 2.41 4.78 -40.16
CA LYS A 557 1.39 4.13 -41.00
C LYS A 557 0.17 3.65 -40.21
N ARG A 558 0.31 3.45 -38.89
CA ARG A 558 -0.79 3.07 -38.01
C ARG A 558 -1.66 4.26 -37.60
N PHE A 559 -1.30 5.49 -37.93
CA PHE A 559 -2.09 6.69 -37.62
C PHE A 559 -3.31 6.82 -38.53
N ASN A 560 -4.48 7.09 -37.94
CA ASN A 560 -5.68 7.46 -38.67
C ASN A 560 -5.96 8.95 -38.46
N PRO A 561 -5.94 9.80 -39.51
CA PRO A 561 -6.13 11.24 -39.38
C PRO A 561 -7.54 11.64 -38.91
N ARG A 562 -8.57 10.82 -39.15
CA ARG A 562 -9.93 11.08 -38.68
C ARG A 562 -10.07 10.86 -37.18
N VAL A 563 -9.49 9.76 -36.68
CA VAL A 563 -9.39 9.50 -35.24
C VAL A 563 -8.43 10.48 -34.58
N GLY A 564 -7.35 10.85 -35.27
CA GLY A 564 -6.28 11.67 -34.73
C GLY A 564 -5.37 10.90 -33.76
N ALA A 565 -5.24 9.58 -33.92
CA ALA A 565 -4.40 8.74 -33.07
C ALA A 565 -3.80 7.56 -33.84
N ILE A 566 -2.87 6.86 -33.21
CA ILE A 566 -2.17 5.67 -33.70
C ILE A 566 -2.93 4.45 -33.16
N LYS A 567 -3.22 3.48 -34.02
CA LYS A 567 -3.93 2.26 -33.62
C LYS A 567 -3.02 1.37 -32.77
N SER A 568 -3.46 1.00 -31.57
CA SER A 568 -2.62 0.21 -30.67
C SER A 568 -2.52 -1.25 -31.08
N TRP A 569 -3.64 -1.89 -31.43
CA TRP A 569 -3.71 -3.32 -31.77
C TRP A 569 -4.56 -3.59 -33.01
N ASP A 570 -4.21 -4.63 -33.75
CA ASP A 570 -5.05 -5.21 -34.81
C ASP A 570 -5.94 -6.30 -34.19
N LEU A 571 -7.24 -6.28 -34.50
CA LEU A 571 -8.28 -7.07 -33.82
C LEU A 571 -8.79 -8.25 -34.68
N ASP A 572 -7.92 -8.90 -35.48
CA ASP A 572 -8.36 -9.76 -36.60
C ASP A 572 -8.52 -11.26 -36.33
N ARG A 573 -8.27 -11.73 -35.10
CA ARG A 573 -8.25 -13.19 -34.82
C ARG A 573 -9.55 -13.67 -34.19
N VAL A 574 -10.10 -14.76 -34.74
CA VAL A 574 -11.31 -15.47 -34.25
C VAL A 574 -11.20 -15.87 -32.76
N THR A 575 -9.98 -15.98 -32.22
CA THR A 575 -9.68 -16.32 -30.82
C THR A 575 -9.28 -15.13 -29.94
N ASP A 576 -9.33 -13.90 -30.44
CA ASP A 576 -8.97 -12.70 -29.68
C ASP A 576 -10.07 -12.34 -28.68
N ARG A 577 -9.74 -12.29 -27.38
CA ARG A 577 -10.69 -11.92 -26.31
C ARG A 577 -11.14 -10.46 -26.40
N ARG A 578 -10.50 -9.64 -27.25
CA ARG A 578 -10.89 -8.25 -27.55
C ARG A 578 -11.91 -8.15 -28.69
N ARG A 579 -12.53 -9.26 -29.10
CA ARG A 579 -13.54 -9.31 -30.16
C ARG A 579 -14.72 -8.37 -29.93
N GLU A 580 -15.07 -8.07 -28.68
CA GLU A 580 -16.10 -7.07 -28.39
C GLU A 580 -15.75 -5.64 -28.87
N TRP A 581 -14.52 -5.41 -29.32
CA TRP A 581 -14.08 -4.15 -29.92
C TRP A 581 -13.94 -4.25 -31.45
N GLU A 582 -14.36 -5.37 -32.05
CA GLU A 582 -14.38 -5.60 -33.49
C GLU A 582 -15.13 -4.45 -34.20
N GLY A 583 -14.57 -3.96 -35.31
CA GLY A 583 -15.02 -2.74 -35.98
C GLY A 583 -14.54 -1.42 -35.35
N GLY A 584 -13.97 -1.46 -34.14
CA GLY A 584 -13.40 -0.30 -33.45
C GLY A 584 -11.93 -0.01 -33.78
N TYR A 585 -11.48 1.17 -33.38
CA TYR A 585 -10.11 1.64 -33.46
C TYR A 585 -9.56 1.84 -32.04
N PRO A 586 -8.93 0.81 -31.43
CA PRO A 586 -8.43 0.89 -30.07
C PRO A 586 -7.15 1.71 -29.98
N VAL A 587 -7.15 2.64 -29.03
CA VAL A 587 -5.98 3.42 -28.60
C VAL A 587 -5.80 3.14 -27.11
N ILE A 588 -4.59 2.77 -26.69
CA ILE A 588 -4.26 2.55 -25.28
C ILE A 588 -3.34 3.65 -24.77
N VAL A 589 -3.40 3.93 -23.47
CA VAL A 589 -2.59 4.98 -22.84
C VAL A 589 -1.08 4.77 -23.02
N ASP A 590 -0.62 3.51 -23.01
CA ASP A 590 0.77 3.10 -23.21
C ASP A 590 1.34 3.63 -24.54
N ASN A 591 0.47 3.85 -25.53
CA ASN A 591 0.82 4.37 -26.84
C ASN A 591 1.44 5.78 -26.77
N LEU A 592 1.20 6.54 -25.69
CA LEU A 592 1.84 7.82 -25.45
C LEU A 592 3.37 7.71 -25.33
N MET A 593 3.87 6.60 -24.78
CA MET A 593 5.30 6.38 -24.57
C MET A 593 6.07 6.25 -25.89
N ASN A 594 5.39 5.75 -26.92
CA ASN A 594 6.00 5.50 -28.23
C ASN A 594 6.17 6.77 -29.08
N LEU A 595 5.63 7.92 -28.62
CA LEU A 595 5.64 9.17 -29.36
C LEU A 595 6.99 9.91 -29.31
N GLU A 596 7.80 9.70 -28.27
CA GLU A 596 9.14 10.30 -28.18
C GLU A 596 10.00 9.94 -29.40
N MET A 597 9.87 8.70 -29.89
CA MET A 597 10.53 8.24 -31.11
C MET A 597 10.15 9.08 -32.33
N LEU A 598 8.87 9.43 -32.48
CA LEU A 598 8.37 10.23 -33.61
C LEU A 598 8.81 11.70 -33.52
N PHE A 599 8.76 12.28 -32.33
CA PHE A 599 9.28 13.63 -32.09
C PHE A 599 10.77 13.71 -32.40
N TRP A 600 11.54 12.71 -31.97
CA TRP A 600 12.96 12.60 -32.27
C TRP A 600 13.19 12.46 -33.78
N ALA A 601 12.48 11.55 -34.46
CA ALA A 601 12.66 11.31 -35.89
C ALA A 601 12.39 12.56 -36.72
N ALA A 602 11.33 13.32 -36.40
CA ALA A 602 11.00 14.58 -37.08
C ALA A 602 12.15 15.60 -37.06
N ARG A 603 13.00 15.59 -36.03
CA ARG A 603 14.18 16.48 -35.90
C ARG A 603 15.48 15.86 -36.41
N ASN A 604 15.51 14.56 -36.64
CA ASN A 604 16.73 13.81 -36.92
C ASN A 604 16.69 13.17 -38.32
N GLY A 605 15.99 13.78 -39.27
CA GLY A 605 15.99 13.39 -40.70
C GLY A 605 14.87 12.43 -41.13
N GLY A 606 13.89 12.17 -40.27
CA GLY A 606 12.61 11.59 -40.65
C GLY A 606 11.66 12.65 -41.23
N ASP A 607 10.44 12.22 -41.60
CA ASP A 607 9.41 13.14 -42.09
C ASP A 607 9.06 14.20 -41.01
N PRO A 608 9.19 15.51 -41.30
CA PRO A 608 8.83 16.57 -40.35
C PRO A 608 7.36 16.52 -39.87
N SER A 609 6.45 15.94 -40.67
CA SER A 609 5.04 15.79 -40.32
C SER A 609 4.81 14.91 -39.08
N LEU A 610 5.78 14.05 -38.75
CA LEU A 610 5.73 13.17 -37.59
C LEU A 610 5.56 13.93 -36.26
N ARG A 611 6.10 15.16 -36.16
CA ARG A 611 5.89 16.01 -34.97
C ARG A 611 4.42 16.34 -34.78
N ALA A 612 3.75 16.80 -35.84
CA ALA A 612 2.33 17.18 -35.78
C ALA A 612 1.44 15.96 -35.55
N LEU A 613 1.78 14.82 -36.15
CA LEU A 613 1.11 13.54 -35.94
C LEU A 613 1.21 13.09 -34.47
N ALA A 614 2.40 13.11 -33.89
CA ALA A 614 2.62 12.73 -32.50
C ALA A 614 1.92 13.69 -31.52
N GLU A 615 1.96 15.00 -31.77
CA GLU A 615 1.20 15.98 -30.98
C GLU A 615 -0.31 15.74 -31.08
N ARG A 616 -0.82 15.46 -32.28
CA ARG A 616 -2.24 15.14 -32.47
C ARG A 616 -2.65 13.86 -31.74
N HIS A 617 -1.83 12.81 -31.79
CA HIS A 617 -2.05 11.60 -30.98
C HIS A 617 -2.12 11.95 -29.49
N ALA A 618 -1.13 12.69 -28.96
CA ALA A 618 -1.07 13.01 -27.55
C ALA A 618 -2.31 13.79 -27.07
N LEU A 619 -2.80 14.75 -27.88
CA LEU A 619 -4.01 15.52 -27.57
C LEU A 619 -5.27 14.65 -27.56
N THR A 620 -5.43 13.81 -28.59
CA THR A 620 -6.55 12.86 -28.66
C THR A 620 -6.52 11.90 -27.47
N SER A 621 -5.35 11.35 -27.15
CA SER A 621 -5.18 10.43 -26.03
C SER A 621 -5.42 11.13 -24.69
N MET A 622 -4.96 12.36 -24.49
CA MET A 622 -5.26 13.13 -23.28
C MET A 622 -6.77 13.30 -23.09
N GLN A 623 -7.49 13.74 -24.13
CA GLN A 623 -8.94 13.97 -24.06
C GLN A 623 -9.72 12.67 -23.82
N ALA A 624 -9.29 11.58 -24.44
CA ALA A 624 -9.98 10.30 -24.36
C ALA A 624 -9.65 9.50 -23.09
N HIS A 625 -8.41 9.54 -22.59
CA HIS A 625 -7.97 8.70 -21.49
C HIS A 625 -8.02 9.37 -20.12
N VAL A 626 -7.65 10.66 -20.02
CA VAL A 626 -7.61 11.36 -18.73
C VAL A 626 -9.02 11.77 -18.32
N ARG A 627 -9.53 11.19 -17.24
CA ARG A 627 -10.84 11.52 -16.67
C ARG A 627 -10.78 12.84 -15.90
N GLU A 628 -11.95 13.36 -15.54
CA GLU A 628 -12.09 14.64 -14.84
C GLU A 628 -11.37 14.66 -13.49
N ASP A 629 -11.43 13.54 -12.75
CA ASP A 629 -10.75 13.36 -11.46
C ASP A 629 -9.23 13.12 -11.58
N GLY A 630 -8.69 13.12 -12.80
CA GLY A 630 -7.29 12.86 -13.09
C GLY A 630 -6.92 11.38 -13.19
N SER A 631 -7.82 10.44 -12.90
CA SER A 631 -7.60 9.02 -13.17
C SER A 631 -7.56 8.75 -14.67
N VAL A 632 -6.86 7.70 -15.08
CA VAL A 632 -6.63 7.40 -16.49
C VAL A 632 -7.30 6.08 -16.89
N ALA A 633 -8.04 6.08 -17.98
CA ALA A 633 -8.57 4.87 -18.60
C ALA A 633 -7.49 4.17 -19.42
N HIS A 634 -7.44 2.85 -19.38
CA HIS A 634 -6.46 2.09 -20.17
C HIS A 634 -6.76 2.25 -21.67
N VAL A 635 -7.98 1.90 -22.12
CA VAL A 635 -8.34 1.83 -23.54
C VAL A 635 -9.41 2.86 -23.89
N ALA A 636 -9.22 3.56 -24.99
CA ALA A 636 -10.21 4.39 -25.65
C ALA A 636 -10.55 3.80 -27.02
N LEU A 637 -11.83 3.55 -27.27
CA LEU A 637 -12.32 3.03 -28.55
C LEU A 637 -12.89 4.16 -29.38
N PHE A 638 -12.52 4.20 -30.66
CA PHE A 638 -13.02 5.15 -31.64
C PHE A 638 -13.66 4.44 -32.83
N ASP A 639 -14.56 5.12 -33.52
CA ASP A 639 -15.03 4.72 -34.83
C ASP A 639 -13.99 5.13 -35.89
N PRO A 640 -13.43 4.19 -36.68
CA PRO A 640 -12.34 4.49 -37.61
C PRO A 640 -12.76 5.35 -38.82
N GLN A 641 -14.05 5.41 -39.14
CA GLN A 641 -14.58 6.12 -40.31
C GLN A 641 -14.93 7.58 -40.00
N SER A 642 -15.52 7.85 -38.84
CA SER A 642 -15.93 9.18 -38.40
C SER A 642 -14.93 9.83 -37.46
N GLY A 643 -14.06 9.05 -36.80
CA GLY A 643 -13.17 9.54 -35.74
C GLY A 643 -13.87 9.75 -34.39
N ARG A 644 -15.16 9.42 -34.27
CA ARG A 644 -15.94 9.64 -33.05
C ARG A 644 -15.45 8.74 -31.92
N PHE A 645 -15.24 9.33 -30.75
CA PHE A 645 -15.02 8.58 -29.50
C PHE A 645 -16.26 7.74 -29.16
N LEU A 646 -16.07 6.45 -28.89
CA LEU A 646 -17.15 5.51 -28.58
C LEU A 646 -17.28 5.30 -27.08
N ARG A 647 -16.22 4.78 -26.44
CA ARG A 647 -16.21 4.49 -24.99
C ARG A 647 -14.79 4.29 -24.45
N ARG A 648 -14.67 4.41 -23.13
CA ARG A 648 -13.51 3.94 -22.35
C ARG A 648 -13.76 2.49 -21.92
N THR A 649 -12.70 1.70 -21.91
CA THR A 649 -12.70 0.35 -21.32
C THR A 649 -11.32 0.02 -20.76
N THR A 650 -11.12 -1.22 -20.30
CA THR A 650 -9.86 -1.68 -19.74
C THR A 650 -9.45 -3.05 -20.26
N TRP A 651 -8.13 -3.29 -20.27
CA TRP A 651 -7.53 -4.60 -20.53
C TRP A 651 -6.77 -5.13 -19.31
N GLN A 652 -6.02 -4.26 -18.64
CA GLN A 652 -5.16 -4.62 -17.50
C GLN A 652 -5.59 -4.03 -16.15
N GLY A 653 -6.61 -3.17 -16.13
CA GLY A 653 -7.20 -2.66 -14.89
C GLY A 653 -8.34 -3.54 -14.38
N VAL A 654 -8.76 -3.31 -13.13
CA VAL A 654 -9.84 -4.07 -12.47
C VAL A 654 -11.16 -4.01 -13.24
N ASN A 655 -11.55 -2.83 -13.72
CA ASN A 655 -12.75 -2.61 -14.53
C ASN A 655 -12.69 -1.25 -15.27
N ASP A 656 -13.66 -0.95 -16.13
CA ASP A 656 -13.68 0.27 -16.95
C ASP A 656 -13.63 1.59 -16.15
N SER A 657 -14.05 1.56 -14.88
CA SER A 657 -14.07 2.71 -13.96
C SER A 657 -12.87 2.75 -13.00
N SER A 658 -12.03 1.70 -12.99
CA SER A 658 -10.86 1.61 -12.14
C SER A 658 -9.70 2.46 -12.68
N ALA A 659 -8.60 2.49 -11.91
CA ALA A 659 -7.45 3.33 -12.18
C ALA A 659 -6.18 2.47 -12.10
N TRP A 660 -5.93 1.71 -13.16
CA TRP A 660 -4.75 0.87 -13.30
C TRP A 660 -3.46 1.69 -13.13
N ALA A 661 -2.62 1.29 -12.18
CA ALA A 661 -1.55 2.15 -11.67
C ALA A 661 -0.47 2.42 -12.71
N ARG A 662 -0.08 1.39 -13.50
CA ARG A 662 0.92 1.58 -14.57
C ARG A 662 0.38 2.44 -15.73
N GLY A 663 -0.90 2.30 -16.08
CA GLY A 663 -1.54 3.19 -17.07
C GLY A 663 -1.54 4.66 -16.63
N GLN A 664 -1.71 4.90 -15.33
CA GLN A 664 -1.54 6.23 -14.75
C GLN A 664 -0.09 6.72 -14.91
N GLY A 665 0.90 5.86 -14.65
CA GLY A 665 2.32 6.14 -14.87
C GLY A 665 2.63 6.51 -16.33
N TRP A 666 2.10 5.76 -17.30
CA TRP A 666 2.25 6.04 -18.73
C TRP A 666 1.69 7.40 -19.13
N ALA A 667 0.55 7.81 -18.58
CA ALA A 667 0.00 9.14 -18.85
C ALA A 667 0.88 10.25 -18.28
N ILE A 668 1.39 10.09 -17.04
CA ILE A 668 2.30 11.08 -16.41
C ILE A 668 3.53 11.28 -17.29
N TYR A 669 4.17 10.18 -17.67
CA TYR A 669 5.39 10.20 -18.46
C TYR A 669 5.12 10.70 -19.88
N GLY A 670 4.25 10.02 -20.63
CA GLY A 670 4.07 10.25 -22.06
C GLY A 670 3.45 11.61 -22.39
N LEU A 671 2.48 12.09 -21.58
CA LEU A 671 1.96 13.46 -21.75
C LEU A 671 3.01 14.50 -21.34
N GLY A 672 3.81 14.24 -20.31
CA GLY A 672 4.90 15.12 -19.90
C GLY A 672 5.98 15.25 -20.97
N ALA A 673 6.38 14.12 -21.57
CA ALA A 673 7.26 14.08 -22.72
C ALA A 673 6.67 14.87 -23.90
N ALA A 674 5.43 14.60 -24.31
CA ALA A 674 4.80 15.32 -25.40
C ALA A 674 4.68 16.84 -25.12
N ALA A 675 4.39 17.24 -23.88
CA ALA A 675 4.38 18.64 -23.48
C ALA A 675 5.76 19.30 -23.59
N ARG A 676 6.84 18.60 -23.19
CA ARG A 676 8.23 19.06 -23.39
C ARG A 676 8.56 19.26 -24.86
N GLU A 677 8.20 18.30 -25.71
CA GLU A 677 8.53 18.30 -27.14
C GLU A 677 7.74 19.35 -27.94
N THR A 678 6.56 19.74 -27.46
CA THR A 678 5.63 20.60 -28.21
C THR A 678 5.46 21.99 -27.61
N GLY A 679 5.69 22.17 -26.31
CA GLY A 679 5.30 23.36 -25.56
C GLY A 679 3.79 23.48 -25.31
N ASN A 680 3.00 22.44 -25.64
CA ASN A 680 1.55 22.49 -25.57
C ASN A 680 1.04 22.47 -24.12
N ARG A 681 0.33 23.54 -23.75
CA ARG A 681 -0.15 23.75 -22.37
C ARG A 681 -1.27 22.79 -21.96
N ASP A 682 -2.06 22.30 -22.91
CA ASP A 682 -3.13 21.36 -22.63
C ASP A 682 -2.55 19.99 -22.26
N LEU A 683 -1.55 19.53 -23.02
CA LEU A 683 -0.80 18.31 -22.70
C LEU A 683 -0.15 18.39 -21.31
N LEU A 684 0.45 19.53 -20.99
CA LEU A 684 0.99 19.77 -19.65
C LEU A 684 -0.09 19.70 -18.56
N ALA A 685 -1.26 20.30 -18.80
CA ALA A 685 -2.38 20.24 -17.87
C ALA A 685 -2.90 18.79 -17.68
N GLY A 686 -2.97 18.01 -18.76
CA GLY A 686 -3.31 16.59 -18.71
C GLY A 686 -2.31 15.78 -17.88
N ALA A 687 -1.01 15.98 -18.12
CA ALA A 687 0.05 15.31 -17.36
C ALA A 687 0.01 15.67 -15.86
N ARG A 688 -0.24 16.94 -15.53
CA ARG A 688 -0.41 17.41 -14.14
C ARG A 688 -1.61 16.77 -13.45
N ARG A 689 -2.77 16.70 -14.10
CA ARG A 689 -3.95 16.02 -13.53
C ARG A 689 -3.65 14.55 -13.24
N ALA A 690 -2.96 13.87 -14.16
CA ALA A 690 -2.58 12.48 -13.96
C ALA A 690 -1.59 12.31 -12.79
N ALA A 691 -0.59 13.21 -12.69
CA ALA A 691 0.38 13.22 -11.60
C ALA A 691 -0.26 13.50 -10.24
N ASP A 692 -1.21 14.44 -10.20
CA ASP A 692 -1.90 14.85 -8.99
C ASP A 692 -2.79 13.73 -8.45
N PHE A 693 -3.53 13.05 -9.33
CA PHE A 693 -4.27 11.85 -8.98
C PHE A 693 -3.34 10.78 -8.41
N PHE A 694 -2.25 10.46 -9.10
CA PHE A 694 -1.32 9.40 -8.67
C PHE A 694 -0.77 9.69 -7.27
N LEU A 695 -0.25 10.90 -7.04
CA LEU A 695 0.33 11.27 -5.74
C LEU A 695 -0.71 11.30 -4.60
N ALA A 696 -1.95 11.71 -4.90
CA ALA A 696 -3.02 11.74 -3.91
C ALA A 696 -3.49 10.34 -3.46
N HIS A 697 -3.30 9.32 -4.30
CA HIS A 697 -3.73 7.95 -4.04
C HIS A 697 -2.57 7.00 -3.68
N LEU A 698 -1.35 7.54 -3.51
CA LEU A 698 -0.21 6.73 -3.09
C LEU A 698 -0.40 6.19 -1.66
N PRO A 699 -0.21 4.89 -1.44
CA PRO A 699 -0.21 4.26 -0.12
C PRO A 699 0.97 4.76 0.72
N ALA A 700 0.97 4.50 2.03
CA ALA A 700 1.90 5.09 3.00
C ALA A 700 3.39 4.81 2.73
N ASP A 701 3.73 3.65 2.16
CA ASP A 701 5.07 3.27 1.75
C ASP A 701 5.53 3.92 0.43
N GLY A 702 4.59 4.46 -0.35
CA GLY A 702 4.90 5.22 -1.56
C GLY A 702 4.93 4.39 -2.85
N VAL A 703 4.69 3.07 -2.80
CA VAL A 703 4.59 2.23 -4.01
C VAL A 703 3.13 1.79 -4.20
N PRO A 704 2.49 2.09 -5.34
CA PRO A 704 1.06 1.87 -5.51
C PRO A 704 0.72 0.37 -5.52
N PHE A 705 -0.54 0.07 -5.17
CA PHE A 705 -1.15 -1.19 -5.59
C PHE A 705 -1.30 -1.21 -7.11
N TRP A 706 -1.40 -2.39 -7.73
CA TRP A 706 -1.46 -2.49 -9.19
C TRP A 706 -2.65 -1.78 -9.84
N ASP A 707 -3.72 -1.52 -9.09
CA ASP A 707 -4.82 -0.62 -9.45
C ASP A 707 -5.23 0.22 -8.23
N PHE A 708 -5.29 1.55 -8.38
CA PHE A 708 -5.61 2.48 -7.29
C PHE A 708 -7.03 2.33 -6.75
N ARG A 709 -7.92 1.66 -7.48
CA ARG A 709 -9.32 1.41 -7.09
C ARG A 709 -9.60 -0.06 -6.85
N HIS A 710 -8.57 -0.87 -6.62
CA HIS A 710 -8.76 -2.28 -6.36
C HIS A 710 -9.58 -2.50 -5.07
N PRO A 711 -10.69 -3.27 -5.12
CA PRO A 711 -11.60 -3.42 -3.99
C PRO A 711 -10.99 -4.16 -2.80
N ALA A 712 -9.94 -4.95 -3.02
CA ALA A 712 -9.25 -5.71 -1.98
C ALA A 712 -8.17 -4.92 -1.24
N ILE A 713 -7.89 -3.65 -1.58
CA ILE A 713 -6.88 -2.84 -0.89
C ILE A 713 -7.13 -2.85 0.64
N PRO A 714 -6.10 -3.09 1.48
CA PRO A 714 -4.68 -3.22 1.15
C PRO A 714 -4.20 -4.66 0.85
N ASN A 715 -5.11 -5.64 0.77
CA ASN A 715 -4.81 -7.06 0.52
C ASN A 715 -4.76 -7.39 -0.98
N THR A 716 -3.94 -6.65 -1.72
CA THR A 716 -3.63 -6.94 -3.13
C THR A 716 -2.20 -6.52 -3.43
N GLU A 717 -1.71 -6.90 -4.59
CA GLU A 717 -0.33 -6.83 -5.01
C GLU A 717 0.09 -5.39 -5.31
N ARG A 718 1.37 -5.12 -5.09
CA ARG A 718 2.02 -3.85 -5.44
C ARG A 718 2.41 -3.86 -6.91
N ASP A 719 2.63 -2.68 -7.47
CA ASP A 719 3.23 -2.56 -8.78
C ASP A 719 4.41 -1.58 -8.76
N ALA A 720 5.61 -2.14 -8.58
CA ALA A 720 6.87 -1.41 -8.59
C ALA A 720 7.12 -0.68 -9.92
N SER A 721 6.63 -1.23 -11.04
CA SER A 721 6.77 -0.60 -12.35
C SER A 721 6.06 0.75 -12.41
N ALA A 722 4.81 0.81 -11.92
CA ALA A 722 4.03 2.04 -11.87
C ALA A 722 4.74 3.14 -11.07
N ALA A 723 5.37 2.78 -9.94
CA ALA A 723 6.17 3.72 -9.15
C ALA A 723 7.41 4.22 -9.90
N ALA A 724 8.17 3.32 -10.54
CA ALA A 724 9.39 3.67 -11.28
C ALA A 724 9.08 4.62 -12.46
N ILE A 725 8.07 4.28 -13.26
CA ILE A 725 7.60 5.07 -14.40
C ILE A 725 7.12 6.45 -13.94
N ALA A 726 6.25 6.48 -12.93
CA ALA A 726 5.71 7.74 -12.42
C ALA A 726 6.82 8.61 -11.81
N ALA A 727 7.77 8.04 -11.07
CA ALA A 727 8.92 8.78 -10.53
C ALA A 727 9.73 9.42 -11.66
N SER A 728 10.04 8.66 -12.72
CA SER A 728 10.76 9.19 -13.89
C SER A 728 10.00 10.32 -14.58
N GLY A 729 8.68 10.17 -14.77
CA GLY A 729 7.82 11.19 -15.39
C GLY A 729 7.67 12.45 -14.53
N LEU A 730 7.52 12.30 -13.21
CA LEU A 730 7.44 13.43 -12.26
C LEU A 730 8.71 14.29 -12.26
N LEU A 731 9.89 13.66 -12.39
CA LEU A 731 11.17 14.37 -12.45
C LEU A 731 11.29 15.22 -13.73
N GLU A 732 10.75 14.74 -14.85
CA GLU A 732 10.65 15.54 -16.08
C GLU A 732 9.60 16.65 -15.95
N LEU A 733 8.40 16.34 -15.44
CA LEU A 733 7.35 17.33 -15.24
C LEU A 733 7.79 18.47 -14.31
N ALA A 734 8.61 18.17 -13.30
CA ALA A 734 9.19 19.18 -12.41
C ALA A 734 10.07 20.22 -13.11
N LYS A 735 10.47 20.01 -14.37
CA LYS A 735 11.18 20.98 -15.20
C LYS A 735 10.24 21.91 -15.97
N LEU A 736 8.96 21.57 -16.06
CA LEU A 736 7.96 22.24 -16.91
C LEU A 736 6.91 23.04 -16.12
N VAL A 737 6.98 23.03 -14.79
CA VAL A 737 5.96 23.61 -13.89
C VAL A 737 6.57 24.63 -12.91
N ASP A 738 5.71 25.38 -12.23
CA ASP A 738 6.09 26.34 -11.19
C ASP A 738 6.85 25.66 -10.03
N ALA A 739 7.68 26.44 -9.32
CA ALA A 739 8.56 25.91 -8.28
C ALA A 739 7.83 25.15 -7.15
N PRO A 740 6.68 25.60 -6.62
CA PRO A 740 5.90 24.81 -5.65
C PRO A 740 5.44 23.46 -6.18
N THR A 741 4.89 23.42 -7.40
CA THR A 741 4.45 22.18 -8.04
C THR A 741 5.64 21.25 -8.32
N ALA A 742 6.76 21.81 -8.79
CA ALA A 742 8.00 21.07 -9.04
C ALA A 742 8.55 20.45 -7.76
N ALA A 743 8.53 21.16 -6.63
CA ALA A 743 8.94 20.64 -5.33
C ALA A 743 8.08 19.45 -4.89
N ARG A 744 6.75 19.53 -5.05
CA ARG A 744 5.83 18.43 -4.75
C ARG A 744 6.09 17.21 -5.63
N TYR A 745 6.31 17.39 -6.93
CA TYR A 745 6.59 16.29 -7.85
C TYR A 745 7.93 15.61 -7.55
N ARG A 746 8.98 16.39 -7.24
CA ARG A 746 10.27 15.84 -6.81
C ARG A 746 10.15 15.06 -5.49
N ALA A 747 9.41 15.56 -4.51
CA ALA A 747 9.18 14.85 -3.25
C ALA A 747 8.42 13.54 -3.46
N GLY A 748 7.43 13.52 -4.37
CA GLY A 748 6.73 12.30 -4.77
C GLY A 748 7.65 11.28 -5.41
N ALA A 749 8.50 11.72 -6.36
CA ALA A 749 9.51 10.87 -6.99
C ALA A 749 10.54 10.34 -5.97
N GLU A 750 11.05 11.20 -5.08
CA GLU A 750 11.99 10.83 -4.02
C GLU A 750 11.42 9.73 -3.12
N ARG A 751 10.16 9.87 -2.72
CA ARG A 751 9.46 8.88 -1.88
C ARG A 751 9.35 7.53 -2.57
N MET A 752 8.94 7.50 -3.84
CA MET A 752 8.86 6.26 -4.64
C MET A 752 10.23 5.62 -4.79
N LEU A 753 11.25 6.37 -5.22
CA LEU A 753 12.59 5.84 -5.45
C LEU A 753 13.25 5.37 -4.16
N THR A 754 13.00 6.04 -3.05
CA THR A 754 13.49 5.61 -1.73
C THR A 754 12.89 4.26 -1.34
N ALA A 755 11.58 4.08 -1.52
CA ALA A 755 10.91 2.81 -1.23
C ALA A 755 11.43 1.69 -2.15
N LEU A 756 11.51 1.96 -3.45
CA LEU A 756 12.01 0.97 -4.43
C LEU A 756 13.45 0.54 -4.14
N ALA A 757 14.35 1.51 -3.91
CA ALA A 757 15.77 1.26 -3.63
C ALA A 757 16.02 0.60 -2.27
N ARG A 758 15.09 0.73 -1.31
CA ARG A 758 15.24 0.17 0.03
C ARG A 758 14.59 -1.21 0.16
N ASP A 759 13.36 -1.36 -0.32
CA ASP A 759 12.49 -2.48 0.04
C ASP A 759 12.15 -3.41 -1.13
N TYR A 760 12.38 -2.97 -2.39
CA TYR A 760 11.94 -3.73 -3.58
C TYR A 760 13.09 -4.30 -4.41
N LEU A 761 14.36 -4.05 -4.05
CA LEU A 761 15.50 -4.68 -4.71
C LEU A 761 15.46 -6.20 -4.49
N ALA A 762 15.85 -6.98 -5.49
CA ALA A 762 16.00 -8.43 -5.39
C ALA A 762 17.20 -8.88 -4.53
N THR A 763 17.52 -8.15 -3.46
CA THR A 763 18.69 -8.39 -2.60
C THR A 763 18.54 -9.70 -1.83
N GLY A 764 19.47 -10.62 -2.02
CA GLY A 764 19.44 -11.92 -1.34
C GLY A 764 18.32 -12.85 -1.83
N ARG A 765 17.81 -12.58 -3.04
CA ARG A 765 16.71 -13.32 -3.68
C ARG A 765 17.23 -14.02 -4.95
N PRO A 766 16.67 -15.17 -5.35
CA PRO A 766 17.14 -15.90 -6.53
C PRO A 766 16.87 -15.16 -7.86
N GLU A 767 15.90 -14.27 -7.88
CA GLU A 767 15.47 -13.47 -9.02
C GLU A 767 16.63 -12.68 -9.65
N ARG A 768 16.73 -12.76 -10.97
CA ARG A 768 17.75 -12.05 -11.77
C ARG A 768 17.41 -10.58 -12.07
N SER A 769 16.19 -10.14 -11.77
CA SER A 769 15.75 -8.75 -11.93
C SER A 769 16.44 -7.81 -10.94
N VAL A 770 16.38 -6.51 -11.21
CA VAL A 770 16.80 -5.48 -10.24
C VAL A 770 15.73 -5.31 -9.18
N LEU A 771 14.48 -5.12 -9.60
CA LEU A 771 13.33 -4.96 -8.72
C LEU A 771 12.40 -6.18 -8.71
N LEU A 772 11.69 -6.34 -7.60
CA LEU A 772 10.61 -7.29 -7.38
C LEU A 772 9.23 -6.61 -7.43
N HIS A 773 8.16 -7.39 -7.27
CA HIS A 773 6.80 -6.92 -7.02
C HIS A 773 6.22 -6.02 -8.13
N THR A 774 6.35 -6.47 -9.39
CA THR A 774 5.63 -5.91 -10.54
C THR A 774 4.43 -6.78 -10.90
N VAL A 775 3.35 -6.14 -11.37
CA VAL A 775 2.15 -6.82 -11.85
C VAL A 775 1.92 -6.50 -13.34
N GLY A 776 2.15 -7.47 -14.22
CA GLY A 776 2.02 -7.33 -15.68
C GLY A 776 0.57 -7.34 -16.17
N ASP A 777 -0.19 -8.41 -15.92
CA ASP A 777 -1.57 -8.52 -16.42
C ASP A 777 -2.44 -9.34 -15.46
N HIS A 778 -2.86 -8.67 -14.38
CA HIS A 778 -3.60 -9.30 -13.29
C HIS A 778 -4.97 -9.87 -13.74
N PRO A 779 -5.82 -9.16 -14.52
CA PRO A 779 -7.11 -9.70 -14.94
C PRO A 779 -7.01 -11.03 -15.71
N GLN A 780 -5.85 -11.30 -16.32
CA GLN A 780 -5.57 -12.55 -17.05
C GLN A 780 -4.74 -13.56 -16.27
N ASN A 781 -4.47 -13.31 -14.98
CA ASN A 781 -3.64 -14.17 -14.13
C ASN A 781 -2.23 -14.39 -14.68
N ARG A 782 -1.58 -13.31 -15.13
CA ARG A 782 -0.24 -13.36 -15.71
C ARG A 782 0.67 -12.32 -15.07
N GLU A 783 1.92 -12.73 -14.86
CA GLU A 783 3.00 -11.81 -14.44
C GLU A 783 2.64 -11.07 -13.14
N ILE A 784 2.05 -11.79 -12.18
CA ILE A 784 1.63 -11.24 -10.89
C ILE A 784 2.78 -11.44 -9.89
N ASP A 785 3.22 -10.34 -9.28
CA ASP A 785 4.25 -10.31 -8.25
C ASP A 785 5.60 -10.88 -8.71
N VAL A 786 6.09 -10.40 -9.85
CA VAL A 786 7.34 -10.85 -10.50
C VAL A 786 8.32 -9.69 -10.71
N GLY A 787 9.59 -10.00 -10.99
CA GLY A 787 10.53 -9.05 -11.57
C GLY A 787 10.27 -8.88 -13.06
N MET A 788 10.44 -7.65 -13.60
CA MET A 788 10.13 -7.31 -14.99
C MET A 788 11.16 -6.35 -15.59
N VAL A 789 11.55 -6.57 -16.85
CA VAL A 789 12.61 -5.79 -17.51
C VAL A 789 12.30 -4.30 -17.66
N TYR A 790 11.04 -3.92 -17.89
CA TYR A 790 10.66 -2.51 -17.97
C TYR A 790 10.67 -1.84 -16.59
N THR A 791 10.41 -2.58 -15.51
CA THR A 791 10.54 -2.07 -14.14
C THR A 791 11.99 -1.69 -13.87
N ASP A 792 12.92 -2.57 -14.23
CA ASP A 792 14.36 -2.33 -14.09
C ASP A 792 14.82 -1.12 -14.93
N TYR A 793 14.34 -1.02 -16.17
CA TYR A 793 14.63 0.10 -17.08
C TYR A 793 14.22 1.46 -16.51
N TYR A 794 12.94 1.62 -16.16
CA TYR A 794 12.43 2.91 -15.67
C TYR A 794 12.96 3.24 -14.27
N PHE A 795 13.32 2.24 -13.46
CA PHE A 795 13.95 2.49 -12.17
C PHE A 795 15.36 3.06 -12.33
N VAL A 796 16.19 2.44 -13.18
CA VAL A 796 17.54 2.96 -13.48
C VAL A 796 17.44 4.35 -14.11
N GLU A 797 16.54 4.56 -15.07
CA GLU A 797 16.31 5.88 -15.66
C GLU A 797 15.96 6.93 -14.59
N ALA A 798 15.00 6.61 -13.71
CA ALA A 798 14.55 7.54 -12.68
C ALA A 798 15.67 7.89 -11.68
N LEU A 799 16.51 6.92 -11.29
CA LEU A 799 17.68 7.19 -10.45
C LEU A 799 18.70 8.10 -11.14
N LEU A 800 18.94 7.91 -12.44
CA LEU A 800 19.85 8.78 -13.19
C LEU A 800 19.27 10.19 -13.37
N ARG A 801 17.96 10.32 -13.63
CA ARG A 801 17.27 11.61 -13.66
C ARG A 801 17.33 12.32 -12.30
N TRP A 802 17.15 11.59 -11.20
CA TRP A 802 17.29 12.12 -9.85
C TRP A 802 18.67 12.73 -9.63
N LYS A 803 19.74 11.99 -9.96
CA LYS A 803 21.12 12.44 -9.85
C LYS A 803 21.39 13.67 -10.72
N ALA A 804 20.92 13.67 -11.97
CA ALA A 804 21.10 14.80 -12.90
C ALA A 804 20.37 16.07 -12.44
N ALA A 805 19.16 15.95 -11.90
CA ALA A 805 18.38 17.09 -11.39
C ALA A 805 19.03 17.77 -10.17
N LYS A 806 19.93 17.08 -9.47
CA LYS A 806 20.71 17.64 -8.36
C LYS A 806 21.94 18.40 -8.87
N SER A 807 22.66 17.88 -9.86
CA SER A 807 23.85 18.53 -10.43
C SER A 807 23.56 19.84 -11.16
N ALA A 808 22.29 20.10 -11.50
CA ALA A 808 21.83 21.33 -12.12
C ALA A 808 21.39 22.43 -11.12
N ARG A 809 21.56 22.19 -9.81
CA ARG A 809 21.38 23.17 -8.72
C ARG A 809 22.74 23.58 -8.20
#